data_AF-A0A2T4X5W3-F1
#
_entry.id   AF-A0A2T4X5W3-F1
#
_cell.length_a   1.000
_cell.length_b   1.000
_cell.length_c   1.000
_cell.angle_alpha   90.00
_cell.angle_beta   90.00
_cell.angle_gamma   90.00
#
_symmetry.space_group_name_H-M   'P 1'
#
loop_
_entity.id
_entity.type
_entity.pdbx_description
1 polymer ?
#
loop_
_entity_poly.entity_id
_entity_poly.type
_entity_poly.pdbx_seq_one_letter_code
_entity_poly.pdbx_strand_id
1 'polypeptide(L)'
;MTPVTALRTEQLAPREVIAFPQIDEFYDMLQYRLNMSVSEFIFPHHFTVFINALPRDRTIYIDRYSHVNLIYGGVKRQRSLLCELTGKAPNPALDQYWDYLDHTALNSNTAVVSSQLYQAFSSGNYKMSDIEQVGMGRLKQYFASILDPNHNGVPPTPRQVAEYHILREFFNIEADYYFSVPLVMFGEFDGVMHFVYTAADAPIIKPRAIGSVIRSASAMIESQVLEWDLVGRNPEKSKAILMPLESDFYEHVNRNPILRELRFQNYYRKYLGFYQKRIRFNDDVIHSKVYRPYLKAAITAIMIDSFAHNVSAHSLVALNWWFKQRAENLRTYRYQHLDETLEMRELVETHVPEGYERDRIFSLLKPWITGLFVRNADPNYDLVNFPGPLAREIQPLIKFLMQKGAFWSGISRDNHFGGESASAFDVLWNDFINNPLYLGTIAKSEDIHRLRFRVIIYEPFAVGEVDEAFPERRPKRPLVDGIFVEVDLKTMRAPVITQPNGKKGYPLNNMDCLCLEEYPELEDMSDFVAPGADYRVIKAALDACRLFFPGEVVGRHAFFTLLENKIRNVKHFKGNALRQMQQDGLELCISFQERPVKTDVAGNRSLYSVGVWLNGVVNLWLKDGEMILQSRFLNATKGIMDENSFAPRLGGSSQDKLCASMLFNNYFLHVQNGDGNELRDRSEDTERDAAFYPWIIPASSPLDDMHNDVEFNTLDPAAMALIKQRYWQDEGYLKKYFHIWKAADIQWIADPEDAEFIWDNLARFKFIGLNAASPEMEDRLFNQVRSKGVLRVISSGLEPDLSGEAAIYWAYQRWLRDWMGSASRCIRLFVDNANVGQFVYDTSKPEAMQYYPVWELATTPPAAVGITQDLHIAHGGDSDNQQLLRYRNHGIYVKYFQSELVPHELLSDKAKVRMAEFFEVLATRIYIFDSRVFYRIGNAERRQTLARQLLLHIFDETNQEAENNDWLGHWTQQREWIIRESHFLVLHLSFIEKILVTKYGDHPDFADENIGLFIQEEIMPFVTDSSGQVRENFVLVITTGRGRTKWWTRLTEEDHYSQYRRFTSFRPVESIISAIEDAVSRRDDIETKFNLVKVMFGS
;
A
#
# COMPACT_ATOMS: atom_id res chain seq x y z
N MET A 1 -49.87 -35.71 32.79
CA MET A 1 -49.00 -34.98 31.85
C MET A 1 -49.85 -33.95 31.14
N THR A 2 -49.59 -32.67 31.38
CA THR A 2 -50.31 -31.53 30.80
C THR A 2 -50.15 -31.52 29.27
N PRO A 3 -51.17 -31.11 28.49
CA PRO A 3 -51.03 -30.98 27.04
C PRO A 3 -50.02 -29.87 26.75
N VAL A 4 -49.05 -30.15 25.88
CA VAL A 4 -48.14 -29.12 25.36
C VAL A 4 -48.97 -28.20 24.47
N THR A 5 -49.03 -26.92 24.83
CA THR A 5 -49.70 -25.85 24.08
C THR A 5 -49.14 -25.78 22.66
N ALA A 6 -50.02 -25.66 21.66
CA ALA A 6 -49.62 -25.41 20.27
C ALA A 6 -48.77 -24.12 20.19
N LEU A 7 -47.74 -24.15 19.34
CA LEU A 7 -46.85 -23.02 19.05
C LEU A 7 -47.69 -21.79 18.65
N ARG A 8 -47.55 -20.67 19.38
CA ARG A 8 -48.13 -19.39 18.95
C ARG A 8 -47.28 -18.82 17.81
N THR A 9 -47.89 -18.64 16.65
CA THR A 9 -47.27 -18.10 15.42
C THR A 9 -46.69 -16.69 15.60
N GLU A 10 -47.17 -15.94 16.59
CA GLU A 10 -46.87 -14.52 16.80
C GLU A 10 -45.52 -14.21 17.48
N GLN A 11 -44.70 -15.23 17.80
CA GLN A 11 -43.49 -15.05 18.64
C GLN A 11 -42.13 -15.35 17.97
N LEU A 12 -42.07 -15.67 16.67
CA LEU A 12 -40.80 -16.01 16.00
C LEU A 12 -40.61 -15.21 14.70
N ALA A 13 -39.39 -14.72 14.48
CA ALA A 13 -39.02 -14.01 13.26
C ALA A 13 -39.12 -14.92 12.01
N PRO A 14 -39.46 -14.36 10.82
CA PRO A 14 -39.42 -15.09 9.56
C PRO A 14 -38.07 -15.76 9.34
N ARG A 15 -38.06 -16.96 8.75
CA ARG A 15 -36.84 -17.67 8.40
C ARG A 15 -36.26 -17.11 7.10
N GLU A 16 -34.99 -16.74 7.12
CA GLU A 16 -34.24 -16.40 5.91
C GLU A 16 -33.75 -17.68 5.22
N VAL A 17 -34.16 -17.90 3.97
CA VAL A 17 -33.66 -18.97 3.11
C VAL A 17 -32.65 -18.36 2.14
N ILE A 18 -31.38 -18.69 2.34
CA ILE A 18 -30.25 -18.12 1.58
C ILE A 18 -30.13 -18.76 0.19
N ALA A 19 -29.81 -17.93 -0.81
CA ALA A 19 -29.54 -18.37 -2.18
C ALA A 19 -28.18 -19.06 -2.30
N PHE A 20 -28.08 -20.05 -3.20
CA PHE A 20 -26.79 -20.64 -3.58
C PHE A 20 -26.53 -20.48 -5.09
N PRO A 21 -25.29 -20.11 -5.49
CA PRO A 21 -24.89 -20.18 -6.89
C PRO A 21 -24.84 -21.65 -7.35
N GLN A 22 -25.11 -21.87 -8.64
CA GLN A 22 -25.10 -23.21 -9.26
C GLN A 22 -25.98 -24.21 -8.48
N ILE A 23 -27.21 -23.80 -8.16
CA ILE A 23 -28.12 -24.57 -7.29
C ILE A 23 -28.40 -25.99 -7.82
N ASP A 24 -28.40 -26.17 -9.14
CA ASP A 24 -28.57 -27.49 -9.76
C ASP A 24 -27.39 -28.42 -9.44
N GLU A 25 -26.16 -27.91 -9.51
CA GLU A 25 -24.94 -28.64 -9.15
C GLU A 25 -24.91 -28.95 -7.64
N PHE A 26 -25.38 -28.02 -6.81
CA PHE A 26 -25.53 -28.25 -5.38
C PHE A 26 -26.46 -29.44 -5.11
N TYR A 27 -27.67 -29.45 -5.69
CA TYR A 27 -28.59 -30.56 -5.45
C TYR A 27 -28.16 -31.86 -6.13
N ASP A 28 -27.47 -31.81 -7.27
CA ASP A 28 -26.85 -32.98 -7.90
C ASP A 28 -25.78 -33.61 -6.98
N MET A 29 -24.94 -32.79 -6.34
CA MET A 29 -23.98 -33.26 -5.34
C MET A 29 -24.65 -33.80 -4.08
N LEU A 30 -25.75 -33.18 -3.64
CA LEU A 30 -26.53 -33.69 -2.51
C LEU A 30 -27.11 -35.08 -2.83
N GLN A 31 -27.62 -35.29 -4.06
CA GLN A 31 -28.08 -36.60 -4.52
C GLN A 31 -26.99 -37.66 -4.42
N TYR A 32 -25.76 -37.36 -4.86
CA TYR A 32 -24.63 -38.28 -4.69
C TYR A 32 -24.37 -38.63 -3.23
N ARG A 33 -24.24 -37.62 -2.36
CA ARG A 33 -23.94 -37.83 -0.93
C ARG A 33 -25.02 -38.64 -0.24
N LEU A 34 -26.29 -38.33 -0.51
CA LEU A 34 -27.42 -39.07 0.04
C LEU A 34 -27.39 -40.52 -0.42
N ASN A 35 -27.24 -40.78 -1.72
CA ASN A 35 -27.18 -42.14 -2.25
C ASN A 35 -26.01 -42.92 -1.66
N MET A 36 -24.82 -42.33 -1.57
CA MET A 36 -23.65 -42.96 -0.92
C MET A 36 -23.92 -43.30 0.55
N SER A 37 -24.64 -42.44 1.28
CA SER A 37 -24.86 -42.63 2.72
C SER A 37 -25.90 -43.72 3.07
N VAL A 38 -26.80 -44.04 2.13
CA VAL A 38 -27.90 -44.98 2.37
C VAL A 38 -27.80 -46.28 1.56
N SER A 39 -27.09 -46.26 0.42
CA SER A 39 -26.82 -47.44 -0.40
C SER A 39 -26.02 -48.46 0.40
N GLU A 40 -26.37 -49.74 0.26
CA GLU A 40 -25.76 -50.90 0.95
C GLU A 40 -25.94 -50.95 2.48
N PHE A 41 -26.08 -49.80 3.15
CA PHE A 41 -26.29 -49.71 4.60
C PHE A 41 -27.77 -49.82 5.01
N ILE A 42 -28.66 -49.20 4.24
CA ILE A 42 -30.11 -49.16 4.52
C ILE A 42 -30.89 -49.82 3.39
N PHE A 43 -30.47 -49.60 2.14
CA PHE A 43 -31.06 -50.23 0.96
C PHE A 43 -30.03 -51.10 0.25
N PRO A 44 -30.07 -52.43 0.45
CA PRO A 44 -29.27 -53.39 -0.29
C PRO A 44 -29.61 -53.48 -1.79
N HIS A 45 -30.84 -53.13 -2.19
CA HIS A 45 -31.28 -53.15 -3.59
C HIS A 45 -31.45 -51.73 -4.14
N HIS A 46 -31.82 -51.60 -5.42
CA HIS A 46 -31.98 -50.30 -6.07
C HIS A 46 -33.10 -49.48 -5.42
N PHE A 47 -32.83 -48.19 -5.22
CA PHE A 47 -33.75 -47.23 -4.62
C PHE A 47 -33.57 -45.87 -5.32
N THR A 48 -34.44 -44.91 -5.02
CA THR A 48 -34.25 -43.52 -5.44
C THR A 48 -34.78 -42.55 -4.40
N VAL A 49 -34.30 -41.31 -4.46
CA VAL A 49 -34.69 -40.23 -3.54
C VAL A 49 -35.20 -39.05 -4.35
N PHE A 50 -36.45 -38.66 -4.13
CA PHE A 50 -36.93 -37.35 -4.55
C PHE A 50 -36.69 -36.35 -3.44
N ILE A 51 -35.85 -35.35 -3.70
CA ILE A 51 -35.57 -34.26 -2.77
C ILE A 51 -36.50 -33.11 -3.10
N ASN A 52 -37.49 -32.83 -2.24
CA ASN A 52 -38.36 -31.67 -2.38
C ASN A 52 -37.92 -30.62 -1.36
N ALA A 53 -37.18 -29.62 -1.81
CA ALA A 53 -36.52 -28.65 -0.94
C ALA A 53 -37.05 -27.23 -1.15
N LEU A 54 -36.75 -26.32 -0.22
CA LEU A 54 -37.01 -24.90 -0.41
C LEU A 54 -36.22 -24.35 -1.61
N PRO A 55 -36.79 -23.41 -2.38
CA PRO A 55 -36.09 -22.77 -3.48
C PRO A 55 -34.95 -21.88 -2.95
N ARG A 56 -33.78 -21.99 -3.60
CA ARG A 56 -32.55 -21.27 -3.25
C ARG A 56 -31.90 -20.59 -4.44
N ASP A 57 -32.70 -20.30 -5.46
CA ASP A 57 -32.32 -19.47 -6.62
C ASP A 57 -32.12 -17.99 -6.22
N ARG A 58 -32.82 -17.54 -5.18
CA ARG A 58 -32.71 -16.20 -4.59
C ARG A 58 -32.97 -16.24 -3.08
N THR A 59 -32.48 -15.24 -2.36
CA THR A 59 -32.70 -15.15 -0.91
C THR A 59 -34.15 -14.74 -0.67
N ILE A 60 -34.88 -15.50 0.15
CA ILE A 60 -36.29 -15.25 0.47
C ILE A 60 -36.51 -15.35 1.98
N TYR A 61 -37.50 -14.61 2.50
CA TYR A 61 -37.99 -14.78 3.87
C TYR A 61 -39.30 -15.56 3.84
N ILE A 62 -39.35 -16.67 4.57
CA ILE A 62 -40.54 -17.50 4.70
C ILE A 62 -41.07 -17.45 6.13
N ASP A 63 -42.39 -17.44 6.28
CA ASP A 63 -43.00 -17.69 7.58
C ASP A 63 -42.85 -19.18 7.92
N ARG A 64 -42.29 -19.46 9.10
CA ARG A 64 -41.88 -20.80 9.58
C ARG A 64 -43.03 -21.80 9.61
N TYR A 65 -44.27 -21.30 9.70
CA TYR A 65 -45.47 -22.13 9.85
C TYR A 65 -46.51 -21.92 8.75
N SER A 66 -46.21 -21.07 7.76
CA SER A 66 -47.09 -20.87 6.61
C SER A 66 -46.85 -21.94 5.55
N HIS A 67 -47.74 -21.97 4.55
CA HIS A 67 -47.52 -22.79 3.37
C HIS A 67 -46.35 -22.21 2.57
N VAL A 68 -45.43 -23.07 2.14
CA VAL A 68 -44.26 -22.70 1.34
C VAL A 68 -44.28 -23.43 0.00
N ASN A 69 -43.66 -22.81 -1.01
CA ASN A 69 -43.42 -23.46 -2.28
C ASN A 69 -42.10 -24.26 -2.18
N LEU A 70 -42.12 -25.52 -2.62
CA LEU A 70 -40.93 -26.38 -2.70
C LEU A 70 -40.52 -26.58 -4.17
N ILE A 71 -39.33 -27.11 -4.41
CA ILE A 71 -38.81 -27.47 -5.74
C ILE A 71 -38.24 -28.89 -5.71
N TYR A 72 -38.12 -29.53 -6.87
CA TYR A 72 -37.33 -30.75 -6.99
C TYR A 72 -35.84 -30.43 -7.07
N GLY A 73 -35.05 -31.03 -6.19
CA GLY A 73 -33.60 -30.91 -6.17
C GLY A 73 -32.91 -32.10 -6.84
N GLY A 74 -32.03 -31.82 -7.80
CA GLY A 74 -31.08 -32.80 -8.35
C GLY A 74 -31.72 -33.83 -9.26
N VAL A 75 -32.75 -33.45 -10.02
CA VAL A 75 -33.52 -34.32 -10.91
C VAL A 75 -32.62 -34.98 -11.96
N LYS A 76 -31.73 -34.19 -12.55
CA LYS A 76 -30.76 -34.67 -13.55
C LYS A 76 -29.88 -35.77 -12.97
N ARG A 77 -29.31 -35.59 -11.77
CA ARG A 77 -28.49 -36.62 -11.16
C ARG A 77 -29.30 -37.83 -10.68
N GLN A 78 -30.50 -37.61 -10.14
CA GLN A 78 -31.41 -38.69 -9.76
C GLN A 78 -31.67 -39.64 -10.93
N ARG A 79 -31.92 -39.10 -12.13
CA ARG A 79 -32.09 -39.88 -13.36
C ARG A 79 -30.87 -40.73 -13.68
N SER A 80 -29.67 -40.15 -13.61
CA SER A 80 -28.41 -40.89 -13.87
C SER A 80 -28.23 -42.04 -12.89
N LEU A 81 -28.42 -41.77 -11.59
CA LEU A 81 -28.28 -42.77 -10.54
C LEU A 81 -29.29 -43.91 -10.68
N LEU A 82 -30.54 -43.62 -11.05
CA LEU A 82 -31.55 -44.63 -11.32
C LEU A 82 -31.15 -45.59 -12.45
N CYS A 83 -30.63 -45.05 -13.55
CA CYS A 83 -30.10 -45.84 -14.66
C CYS A 83 -28.89 -46.69 -14.23
N GLU A 84 -27.95 -46.09 -13.49
CA GLU A 84 -26.76 -46.76 -12.98
C GLU A 84 -27.12 -47.92 -12.02
N LEU A 85 -27.99 -47.68 -11.03
CA LEU A 85 -28.39 -48.66 -10.01
C LEU A 85 -29.23 -49.82 -10.58
N THR A 86 -29.97 -49.59 -11.66
CA THR A 86 -30.81 -50.62 -12.29
C THR A 86 -30.17 -51.27 -13.52
N GLY A 87 -29.01 -50.78 -13.97
CA GLY A 87 -28.35 -51.21 -15.20
C GLY A 87 -29.13 -50.89 -16.48
N LYS A 88 -30.12 -49.99 -16.41
CA LYS A 88 -30.97 -49.61 -17.55
C LYS A 88 -30.40 -48.41 -18.30
N ALA A 89 -30.47 -48.45 -19.63
CA ALA A 89 -30.15 -47.29 -20.46
C ALA A 89 -31.20 -46.17 -20.31
N PRO A 90 -30.81 -44.88 -20.49
CA PRO A 90 -31.76 -43.77 -20.47
C PRO A 90 -32.87 -43.93 -21.53
N ASN A 91 -34.14 -43.84 -21.12
CA ASN A 91 -35.29 -43.93 -22.02
C ASN A 91 -35.76 -42.52 -22.45
N PRO A 92 -35.65 -42.14 -23.73
CA PRO A 92 -36.07 -40.82 -24.21
C PRO A 92 -37.58 -40.54 -24.04
N ALA A 93 -38.41 -41.58 -23.97
CA ALA A 93 -39.85 -41.42 -23.71
C ALA A 93 -40.16 -40.84 -22.32
N LEU A 94 -39.16 -40.83 -21.42
CA LEU A 94 -39.28 -40.23 -20.10
C LEU A 94 -38.79 -38.77 -20.03
N ASP A 95 -38.16 -38.24 -21.08
CA ASP A 95 -37.54 -36.90 -21.08
C ASP A 95 -38.55 -35.82 -20.70
N GLN A 96 -39.74 -35.82 -21.32
CA GLN A 96 -40.80 -34.87 -21.01
C GLN A 96 -41.24 -34.88 -19.53
N TYR A 97 -41.13 -36.01 -18.84
CA TYR A 97 -41.51 -36.12 -17.43
C TYR A 97 -40.38 -35.66 -16.51
N TRP A 98 -39.13 -35.98 -16.87
CA TRP A 98 -37.95 -35.47 -16.16
C TRP A 98 -37.86 -33.94 -16.27
N ASP A 99 -38.00 -33.40 -17.48
CA ASP A 99 -37.99 -31.96 -17.74
C ASP A 99 -39.13 -31.25 -17.00
N TYR A 100 -40.31 -31.89 -16.94
CA TYR A 100 -41.44 -31.36 -16.17
C TYR A 100 -41.11 -31.27 -14.68
N LEU A 101 -40.51 -32.30 -14.07
CA LEU A 101 -40.16 -32.26 -12.65
C LEU A 101 -39.08 -31.19 -12.35
N ASP A 102 -38.09 -31.05 -13.22
CA ASP A 102 -36.97 -30.11 -13.06
C ASP A 102 -37.43 -28.64 -13.07
N HIS A 103 -38.47 -28.31 -13.84
CA HIS A 103 -38.96 -26.93 -14.01
C HIS A 103 -40.25 -26.61 -13.21
N THR A 104 -40.73 -27.53 -12.36
CA THR A 104 -42.01 -27.35 -11.64
C THR A 104 -41.80 -26.94 -10.18
N ALA A 105 -42.30 -25.75 -9.82
CA ALA A 105 -42.46 -25.36 -8.41
C ALA A 105 -43.70 -26.02 -7.78
N LEU A 106 -43.55 -26.51 -6.55
CA LEU A 106 -44.56 -27.21 -5.76
C LEU A 106 -45.36 -26.20 -4.93
N ASN A 107 -46.47 -25.73 -5.49
CA ASN A 107 -47.36 -24.77 -4.83
C ASN A 107 -48.31 -25.47 -3.83
N SER A 108 -48.64 -24.77 -2.74
CA SER A 108 -49.47 -25.26 -1.64
C SER A 108 -50.86 -25.76 -2.03
N ASN A 109 -51.41 -25.27 -3.14
CA ASN A 109 -52.75 -25.62 -3.61
C ASN A 109 -52.79 -26.89 -4.48
N THR A 110 -51.65 -27.46 -4.88
CA THR A 110 -51.56 -28.58 -5.83
C THR A 110 -50.74 -29.77 -5.34
N ALA A 111 -49.88 -29.61 -4.31
CA ALA A 111 -49.03 -30.68 -3.79
C ALA A 111 -49.58 -31.30 -2.50
N VAL A 112 -50.45 -32.31 -2.63
CA VAL A 112 -51.16 -32.92 -1.48
C VAL A 112 -50.21 -33.64 -0.50
N VAL A 113 -49.07 -34.20 -0.93
CA VAL A 113 -48.23 -35.00 0.00
C VAL A 113 -47.02 -34.23 0.54
N SER A 114 -46.15 -33.69 -0.32
CA SER A 114 -44.89 -33.07 0.15
C SER A 114 -45.08 -31.76 0.91
N SER A 115 -45.95 -30.85 0.42
CA SER A 115 -46.16 -29.55 1.08
C SER A 115 -46.97 -29.70 2.38
N GLN A 116 -47.93 -30.64 2.43
CA GLN A 116 -48.65 -30.98 3.65
C GLN A 116 -47.74 -31.63 4.70
N LEU A 117 -46.89 -32.57 4.28
CA LEU A 117 -45.91 -33.20 5.18
C LEU A 117 -44.88 -32.17 5.68
N TYR A 118 -44.37 -31.29 4.81
CA TYR A 118 -43.47 -30.21 5.22
C TYR A 118 -44.11 -29.35 6.32
N GLN A 119 -45.34 -28.88 6.10
CA GLN A 119 -46.06 -28.05 7.06
C GLN A 119 -46.35 -28.81 8.37
N ALA A 120 -46.72 -30.07 8.31
CA ALA A 120 -47.02 -30.86 9.49
C ALA A 120 -45.75 -31.18 10.31
N PHE A 121 -44.60 -31.40 9.64
CA PHE A 121 -43.31 -31.52 10.29
C PHE A 121 -42.86 -30.20 10.91
N SER A 122 -42.95 -29.08 10.19
CA SER A 122 -42.51 -27.76 10.67
C SER A 122 -43.33 -27.24 11.84
N SER A 123 -44.66 -27.39 11.79
CA SER A 123 -45.59 -27.01 12.87
C SER A 123 -45.52 -27.89 14.12
N GLY A 124 -44.80 -29.02 14.06
CA GLY A 124 -44.65 -29.94 15.19
C GLY A 124 -45.90 -30.80 15.46
N ASN A 125 -46.77 -30.95 14.45
CA ASN A 125 -47.98 -31.78 14.55
C ASN A 125 -47.67 -33.28 14.59
N TYR A 126 -46.49 -33.69 14.12
CA TYR A 126 -46.03 -35.08 14.12
C TYR A 126 -44.81 -35.30 15.02
N LYS A 127 -44.75 -36.49 15.61
CA LYS A 127 -43.61 -37.08 16.33
C LYS A 127 -42.92 -38.15 15.47
N MET A 128 -41.78 -38.69 15.90
CA MET A 128 -41.08 -39.72 15.11
C MET A 128 -41.93 -40.97 14.86
N SER A 129 -42.77 -41.37 15.82
CA SER A 129 -43.67 -42.52 15.68
C SER A 129 -44.72 -42.34 14.58
N ASP A 130 -45.07 -41.09 14.28
CA ASP A 130 -46.17 -40.79 13.36
C ASP A 130 -45.72 -40.93 11.90
N ILE A 131 -44.41 -40.82 11.63
CA ILE A 131 -43.81 -40.97 10.29
C ILE A 131 -44.15 -42.33 9.66
N GLU A 132 -44.23 -43.40 10.47
CA GLU A 132 -44.60 -44.73 9.96
C GLU A 132 -46.05 -44.78 9.45
N GLN A 133 -46.94 -43.96 10.01
CA GLN A 133 -48.35 -43.93 9.64
C GLN A 133 -48.65 -42.96 8.51
N VAL A 134 -47.99 -41.79 8.51
CA VAL A 134 -48.30 -40.69 7.59
C VAL A 134 -47.31 -40.56 6.45
N GLY A 135 -46.13 -41.16 6.58
CA GLY A 135 -45.02 -41.02 5.64
C GLY A 135 -44.71 -42.30 4.86
N MET A 136 -45.27 -43.46 5.20
CA MET A 136 -44.95 -44.75 4.57
C MET A 136 -46.17 -45.35 3.88
N GLY A 137 -45.96 -45.99 2.72
CA GLY A 137 -47.03 -46.68 2.02
C GLY A 137 -46.55 -47.48 0.82
N ARG A 138 -47.48 -48.16 0.15
CA ARG A 138 -47.20 -48.84 -1.12
C ARG A 138 -47.35 -47.86 -2.29
N LEU A 139 -46.54 -48.02 -3.33
CA LEU A 139 -46.65 -47.21 -4.55
C LEU A 139 -48.05 -47.33 -5.17
N LYS A 140 -48.67 -48.51 -5.12
CA LYS A 140 -50.06 -48.74 -5.55
C LYS A 140 -51.05 -47.79 -4.91
N GLN A 141 -50.89 -47.53 -3.61
CA GLN A 141 -51.77 -46.65 -2.85
C GLN A 141 -51.52 -45.19 -3.22
N TYR A 142 -50.25 -44.81 -3.38
CA TYR A 142 -49.86 -43.46 -3.80
C TYR A 142 -50.38 -43.11 -5.19
N PHE A 143 -50.38 -44.07 -6.12
CA PHE A 143 -50.85 -43.90 -7.50
C PHE A 143 -52.28 -44.40 -7.73
N ALA A 144 -53.08 -44.62 -6.68
CA ALA A 144 -54.43 -45.17 -6.80
C ALA A 144 -55.34 -44.33 -7.72
N SER A 145 -55.19 -42.99 -7.72
CA SER A 145 -55.94 -42.07 -8.58
C SER A 145 -55.58 -42.16 -10.07
N ILE A 146 -54.46 -42.80 -10.42
CA ILE A 146 -54.04 -43.08 -11.80
C ILE A 146 -54.45 -44.51 -12.20
N LEU A 147 -54.38 -45.45 -11.26
CA LEU A 147 -54.60 -46.87 -11.49
C LEU A 147 -56.08 -47.27 -11.49
N ASP A 148 -56.93 -46.56 -10.73
CA ASP A 148 -58.36 -46.83 -10.61
C ASP A 148 -59.21 -45.74 -11.30
N PRO A 149 -59.89 -46.06 -12.43
CA PRO A 149 -60.78 -45.14 -13.12
C PRO A 149 -61.96 -44.63 -12.28
N ASN A 150 -62.31 -45.33 -11.20
CA ASN A 150 -63.42 -44.99 -10.29
C ASN A 150 -62.93 -44.47 -8.93
N HIS A 151 -61.69 -43.96 -8.85
CA HIS A 151 -61.11 -43.48 -7.61
C HIS A 151 -61.93 -42.32 -7.01
N ASN A 152 -62.55 -42.54 -5.84
CA ASN A 152 -63.36 -41.55 -5.12
C ASN A 152 -62.54 -40.44 -4.40
N GLY A 153 -61.23 -40.34 -4.68
CA GLY A 153 -60.31 -39.39 -4.06
C GLY A 153 -59.97 -38.19 -4.95
N VAL A 154 -58.92 -37.44 -4.58
CA VAL A 154 -58.44 -36.30 -5.37
C VAL A 154 -57.90 -36.79 -6.71
N PRO A 155 -58.24 -36.15 -7.86
CA PRO A 155 -57.73 -36.54 -9.16
C PRO A 155 -56.19 -36.47 -9.21
N PRO A 156 -55.53 -37.29 -10.05
CA PRO A 156 -54.08 -37.33 -10.10
C PRO A 156 -53.54 -35.98 -10.59
N THR A 157 -52.60 -35.44 -9.83
CA THR A 157 -51.93 -34.20 -10.21
C THR A 157 -50.98 -34.46 -11.40
N PRO A 158 -50.73 -33.48 -12.29
CA PRO A 158 -49.76 -33.66 -13.39
C PRO A 158 -48.37 -34.12 -12.91
N ARG A 159 -47.98 -33.70 -11.71
CA ARG A 159 -46.81 -34.17 -10.97
C ARG A 159 -46.85 -35.66 -10.66
N GLN A 160 -47.93 -36.15 -10.04
CA GLN A 160 -48.08 -37.58 -9.75
C GLN A 160 -48.08 -38.40 -11.03
N VAL A 161 -48.60 -37.85 -12.14
CA VAL A 161 -48.52 -38.49 -13.46
C VAL A 161 -47.07 -38.59 -13.93
N ALA A 162 -46.28 -37.53 -13.82
CA ALA A 162 -44.85 -37.56 -14.16
C ALA A 162 -44.06 -38.56 -13.28
N GLU A 163 -44.24 -38.51 -11.95
CA GLU A 163 -43.63 -39.46 -11.01
C GLU A 163 -44.03 -40.90 -11.34
N TYR A 164 -45.29 -41.18 -11.69
CA TYR A 164 -45.76 -42.50 -12.09
C TYR A 164 -45.07 -43.01 -13.34
N HIS A 165 -44.97 -42.18 -14.38
CA HIS A 165 -44.33 -42.57 -15.63
C HIS A 165 -42.84 -42.86 -15.46
N ILE A 166 -42.17 -42.13 -14.57
CA ILE A 166 -40.78 -42.38 -14.19
C ILE A 166 -40.68 -43.68 -13.38
N LEU A 167 -41.41 -43.77 -12.26
CA LEU A 167 -41.24 -44.87 -11.31
C LEU A 167 -41.69 -46.22 -11.85
N ARG A 168 -42.72 -46.29 -12.72
CA ARG A 168 -43.16 -47.56 -13.32
C ARG A 168 -42.09 -48.21 -14.21
N GLU A 169 -41.13 -47.43 -14.71
CA GLU A 169 -40.03 -47.96 -15.49
C GLU A 169 -39.02 -48.67 -14.58
N PHE A 170 -38.77 -48.17 -13.37
CA PHE A 170 -37.69 -48.67 -12.49
C PHE A 170 -38.19 -49.52 -11.30
N PHE A 171 -39.47 -49.43 -10.94
CA PHE A 171 -40.06 -50.07 -9.77
C PHE A 171 -41.38 -50.77 -10.11
N ASN A 172 -41.71 -51.79 -9.33
CA ASN A 172 -42.98 -52.48 -9.39
C ASN A 172 -44.04 -51.71 -8.59
N ILE A 173 -44.86 -50.92 -9.28
CA ILE A 173 -45.92 -50.10 -8.67
C ILE A 173 -46.85 -50.89 -7.74
N GLU A 174 -47.10 -52.18 -8.03
CA GLU A 174 -48.01 -53.01 -7.22
C GLU A 174 -47.41 -53.47 -5.89
N ALA A 175 -46.08 -53.65 -5.84
CA ALA A 175 -45.40 -54.33 -4.75
C ALA A 175 -44.45 -53.42 -3.95
N ASP A 176 -43.83 -52.44 -4.59
CA ASP A 176 -42.79 -51.60 -4.01
C ASP A 176 -43.35 -50.48 -3.13
N TYR A 177 -42.47 -49.92 -2.30
CA TYR A 177 -42.84 -49.03 -1.21
C TYR A 177 -42.19 -47.66 -1.36
N TYR A 178 -42.77 -46.69 -0.66
CA TYR A 178 -42.15 -45.41 -0.43
C TYR A 178 -42.15 -45.07 1.06
N PHE A 179 -41.19 -44.26 1.49
CA PHE A 179 -41.28 -43.53 2.74
C PHE A 179 -40.82 -42.08 2.59
N SER A 180 -41.42 -41.20 3.38
CA SER A 180 -41.19 -39.76 3.34
C SER A 180 -40.67 -39.28 4.69
N VAL A 181 -39.55 -38.56 4.68
CA VAL A 181 -38.90 -38.03 5.88
C VAL A 181 -38.55 -36.56 5.72
N PRO A 182 -38.51 -35.79 6.82
CA PRO A 182 -38.07 -34.40 6.76
C PRO A 182 -36.60 -34.28 6.34
N LEU A 183 -36.31 -33.30 5.49
CA LEU A 183 -34.96 -32.79 5.27
C LEU A 183 -34.69 -31.71 6.33
N VAL A 184 -33.73 -31.97 7.21
CA VAL A 184 -33.37 -31.05 8.30
C VAL A 184 -32.02 -30.42 7.98
N MET A 185 -31.94 -29.10 8.07
CA MET A 185 -30.71 -28.33 7.88
C MET A 185 -30.60 -27.34 9.04
N PHE A 186 -29.51 -27.44 9.82
CA PHE A 186 -29.25 -26.62 11.00
C PHE A 186 -30.49 -26.48 11.90
N GLY A 187 -31.08 -27.59 12.35
CA GLY A 187 -32.21 -27.56 13.29
C GLY A 187 -33.53 -27.01 12.72
N GLU A 188 -33.60 -26.75 11.41
CA GLU A 188 -34.79 -26.28 10.71
C GLU A 188 -35.18 -27.24 9.57
N PHE A 189 -36.45 -27.21 9.16
CA PHE A 189 -36.94 -28.05 8.06
C PHE A 189 -36.70 -27.37 6.72
N ASP A 190 -35.86 -27.98 5.89
CA ASP A 190 -35.49 -27.48 4.55
C ASP A 190 -36.29 -28.13 3.41
N GLY A 191 -37.04 -29.18 3.71
CA GLY A 191 -37.81 -29.90 2.71
C GLY A 191 -38.32 -31.25 3.19
N VAL A 192 -38.69 -32.10 2.23
CA VAL A 192 -39.10 -33.50 2.43
C VAL A 192 -38.36 -34.36 1.42
N MET A 193 -37.77 -35.47 1.89
CA MET A 193 -37.18 -36.49 1.04
C MET A 193 -38.13 -37.68 0.93
N HIS A 194 -38.40 -38.13 -0.29
CA HIS A 194 -39.19 -39.33 -0.56
C HIS A 194 -38.29 -40.43 -1.10
N PHE A 195 -38.11 -41.48 -0.31
CA PHE A 195 -37.36 -42.67 -0.68
C PHE A 195 -38.32 -43.68 -1.30
N VAL A 196 -38.02 -44.14 -2.51
CA VAL A 196 -38.74 -45.24 -3.18
C VAL A 196 -37.80 -46.44 -3.27
N TYR A 197 -38.27 -47.59 -2.82
CA TYR A 197 -37.43 -48.77 -2.64
C TYR A 197 -38.21 -50.06 -2.88
N THR A 198 -37.47 -51.14 -3.14
CA THR A 198 -38.07 -52.42 -3.52
C THR A 198 -38.76 -53.12 -2.34
N ALA A 199 -39.76 -53.95 -2.64
CA ALA A 199 -40.42 -54.79 -1.63
C ALA A 199 -39.47 -55.70 -0.84
N ALA A 200 -38.29 -56.03 -1.40
CA ALA A 200 -37.26 -56.82 -0.73
C ALA A 200 -36.66 -56.11 0.49
N ASP A 201 -36.63 -54.77 0.50
CA ASP A 201 -36.02 -53.96 1.55
C ASP A 201 -37.02 -53.53 2.64
N ALA A 202 -38.33 -53.76 2.44
CA ALA A 202 -39.38 -53.38 3.40
C ALA A 202 -39.20 -53.92 4.84
N PRO A 203 -38.73 -55.15 5.08
CA PRO A 203 -38.50 -55.65 6.44
C PRO A 203 -37.36 -54.94 7.21
N ILE A 204 -36.50 -54.19 6.51
CA ILE A 204 -35.29 -53.58 7.04
C ILE A 204 -35.58 -52.18 7.61
N ILE A 205 -36.60 -51.49 7.10
CA ILE A 205 -36.98 -50.14 7.51
C ILE A 205 -37.69 -50.16 8.87
N LYS A 206 -36.90 -49.96 9.94
CA LYS A 206 -37.36 -49.82 11.34
C LYS A 206 -37.29 -48.36 11.79
N PRO A 207 -38.01 -47.93 12.84
CA PRO A 207 -38.00 -46.53 13.30
C PRO A 207 -36.59 -46.02 13.65
N ARG A 208 -35.71 -46.91 14.12
CA ARG A 208 -34.30 -46.60 14.36
C ARG A 208 -33.52 -46.28 13.07
N ALA A 209 -33.84 -46.96 11.96
CA ALA A 209 -33.24 -46.70 10.65
C ALA A 209 -33.71 -45.36 10.09
N ILE A 210 -35.01 -45.05 10.21
CA ILE A 210 -35.60 -43.76 9.80
C ILE A 210 -34.91 -42.59 10.50
N GLY A 211 -34.73 -42.67 11.83
CA GLY A 211 -34.01 -41.63 12.57
C GLY A 211 -32.53 -41.50 12.19
N SER A 212 -31.89 -42.58 11.75
CA SER A 212 -30.52 -42.52 11.21
C SER A 212 -30.48 -41.87 9.83
N VAL A 213 -31.43 -42.16 8.94
CA VAL A 213 -31.55 -41.50 7.62
C VAL A 213 -31.66 -39.98 7.79
N ILE A 214 -32.55 -39.51 8.67
CA ILE A 214 -32.77 -38.07 8.89
C ILE A 214 -31.48 -37.39 9.39
N ARG A 215 -30.78 -38.00 10.37
CA ARG A 215 -29.52 -37.44 10.88
C ARG A 215 -28.38 -37.47 9.85
N SER A 216 -28.25 -38.56 9.10
CA SER A 216 -27.22 -38.67 8.05
C SER A 216 -27.46 -37.67 6.93
N ALA A 217 -28.72 -37.54 6.46
CA ALA A 217 -29.08 -36.56 5.45
C ALA A 217 -28.83 -35.13 5.92
N SER A 218 -29.16 -34.82 7.17
CA SER A 218 -28.86 -33.52 7.80
C SER A 218 -27.35 -33.26 7.86
N ALA A 219 -26.53 -34.22 8.27
CA ALA A 219 -25.09 -34.07 8.27
C ALA A 219 -24.52 -33.84 6.86
N MET A 220 -25.06 -34.53 5.84
CA MET A 220 -24.61 -34.38 4.45
C MET A 220 -24.95 -33.00 3.88
N ILE A 221 -26.19 -32.52 4.04
CA ILE A 221 -26.57 -31.20 3.53
C ILE A 221 -25.84 -30.09 4.29
N GLU A 222 -25.69 -30.19 5.60
CA GLU A 222 -24.97 -29.19 6.40
C GLU A 222 -23.48 -29.12 6.04
N SER A 223 -22.80 -30.27 5.96
CA SER A 223 -21.39 -30.30 5.52
C SER A 223 -21.22 -29.76 4.12
N GLN A 224 -22.17 -30.06 3.22
CA GLN A 224 -22.11 -29.53 1.87
C GLN A 224 -22.35 -28.02 1.84
N VAL A 225 -23.31 -27.48 2.60
CA VAL A 225 -23.51 -26.04 2.71
C VAL A 225 -22.24 -25.35 3.22
N LEU A 226 -21.58 -25.92 4.24
CA LEU A 226 -20.30 -25.43 4.74
C LEU A 226 -19.16 -25.50 3.70
N GLU A 227 -19.23 -26.40 2.72
CA GLU A 227 -18.24 -26.49 1.64
C GLU A 227 -18.59 -25.61 0.44
N TRP A 228 -19.89 -25.43 0.17
CA TRP A 228 -20.42 -24.69 -0.98
C TRP A 228 -20.33 -23.16 -0.81
N ASP A 229 -20.16 -22.70 0.44
CA ASP A 229 -19.87 -21.30 0.79
C ASP A 229 -18.60 -20.74 0.12
N LEU A 230 -17.72 -21.62 -0.40
CA LEU A 230 -16.48 -21.24 -1.10
C LEU A 230 -16.61 -21.22 -2.64
N VAL A 231 -17.77 -21.58 -3.20
CA VAL A 231 -17.97 -21.71 -4.65
C VAL A 231 -18.73 -20.49 -5.19
N GLY A 232 -18.01 -19.59 -5.89
CA GLY A 232 -18.60 -18.43 -6.60
C GLY A 232 -18.74 -17.15 -5.74
N ARG A 233 -19.46 -16.15 -6.27
CA ARG A 233 -19.67 -14.82 -5.64
C ARG A 233 -20.60 -14.91 -4.41
N ASN A 234 -20.20 -15.63 -3.36
CA ASN A 234 -21.02 -15.72 -2.13
C ASN A 234 -20.22 -15.62 -0.81
N PRO A 235 -19.26 -14.69 -0.66
CA PRO A 235 -18.50 -14.58 0.59
C PRO A 235 -19.29 -13.93 1.75
N GLU A 236 -20.54 -13.48 1.56
CA GLU A 236 -21.24 -12.58 2.50
C GLU A 236 -22.29 -13.22 3.43
N LYS A 237 -22.51 -14.54 3.48
CA LYS A 237 -23.70 -15.08 4.19
C LYS A 237 -23.45 -16.22 5.20
N SER A 238 -22.43 -16.03 6.03
CA SER A 238 -22.07 -16.90 7.17
C SER A 238 -23.03 -16.84 8.37
N LYS A 239 -24.09 -16.00 8.36
CA LYS A 239 -25.06 -15.88 9.48
C LYS A 239 -25.93 -17.11 9.73
N ALA A 240 -26.43 -17.80 8.70
CA ALA A 240 -27.24 -19.01 8.91
C ALA A 240 -26.43 -20.18 9.50
N ILE A 241 -25.11 -20.14 9.32
CA ILE A 241 -24.17 -21.16 9.76
C ILE A 241 -23.72 -20.93 11.23
N LEU A 242 -23.87 -19.70 11.75
CA LEU A 242 -23.59 -19.34 13.15
C LEU A 242 -24.74 -19.63 14.12
N MET A 243 -25.96 -19.88 13.61
CA MET A 243 -27.15 -20.15 14.43
C MET A 243 -26.99 -21.24 15.51
N PRO A 244 -26.22 -22.34 15.30
CA PRO A 244 -26.00 -23.36 16.33
C PRO A 244 -25.27 -22.85 17.59
N LEU A 245 -24.79 -21.61 17.61
CA LEU A 245 -24.12 -20.97 18.75
C LEU A 245 -25.08 -20.15 19.64
N GLU A 246 -26.27 -19.83 19.16
CA GLU A 246 -27.21 -18.95 19.87
C GLU A 246 -28.09 -19.73 20.87
N SER A 247 -28.46 -19.09 21.99
CA SER A 247 -29.33 -19.70 23.01
C SER A 247 -30.70 -20.08 22.45
N ASP A 248 -31.27 -19.20 21.64
CA ASP A 248 -32.64 -19.27 21.14
C ASP A 248 -32.80 -20.42 20.13
N PHE A 249 -31.72 -20.77 19.43
CA PHE A 249 -31.65 -21.92 18.54
C PHE A 249 -31.94 -23.24 19.26
N TYR A 250 -31.29 -23.46 20.42
CA TYR A 250 -31.47 -24.68 21.19
C TYR A 250 -32.87 -24.79 21.78
N GLU A 251 -33.49 -23.65 22.13
CA GLU A 251 -34.89 -23.63 22.54
C GLU A 251 -35.82 -24.05 21.39
N HIS A 252 -35.57 -23.55 20.18
CA HIS A 252 -36.35 -23.90 19.00
C HIS A 252 -36.30 -25.40 18.69
N VAL A 253 -35.10 -25.99 18.67
CA VAL A 253 -34.89 -27.43 18.44
C VAL A 253 -35.61 -28.29 19.49
N ASN A 254 -35.73 -27.82 20.74
CA ASN A 254 -36.39 -28.55 21.82
C ASN A 254 -37.93 -28.43 21.79
N ARG A 255 -38.49 -27.46 21.06
CA ARG A 255 -39.95 -27.28 20.92
C ARG A 255 -40.56 -28.25 19.90
N ASN A 256 -39.85 -28.57 18.80
CA ASN A 256 -40.35 -29.50 17.79
C ASN A 256 -40.16 -30.98 18.23
N PRO A 257 -41.22 -31.83 18.22
CA PRO A 257 -41.11 -33.20 18.72
C PRO A 257 -40.10 -34.08 17.96
N ILE A 258 -40.06 -33.99 16.63
CA ILE A 258 -39.14 -34.79 15.80
C ILE A 258 -37.68 -34.42 16.10
N LEU A 259 -37.36 -33.13 16.10
CA LEU A 259 -36.00 -32.65 16.35
C LEU A 259 -35.51 -33.01 17.76
N ARG A 260 -36.40 -32.90 18.76
CA ARG A 260 -36.14 -33.27 20.15
C ARG A 260 -35.92 -34.78 20.31
N GLU A 261 -36.78 -35.61 19.72
CA GLU A 261 -36.69 -37.08 19.81
C GLU A 261 -35.43 -37.61 19.11
N LEU A 262 -35.02 -36.98 18.01
CA LEU A 262 -33.76 -37.28 17.30
C LEU A 262 -32.52 -36.73 17.99
N ARG A 263 -32.69 -35.94 19.07
CA ARG A 263 -31.64 -35.34 19.90
C ARG A 263 -30.73 -34.36 19.13
N PHE A 264 -31.28 -33.59 18.18
CA PHE A 264 -30.50 -32.60 17.42
C PHE A 264 -29.85 -31.54 18.30
N GLN A 265 -30.48 -31.15 19.41
CA GLN A 265 -29.89 -30.24 20.40
C GLN A 265 -28.54 -30.76 20.93
N ASN A 266 -28.48 -32.06 21.29
CA ASN A 266 -27.26 -32.70 21.77
C ASN A 266 -26.25 -32.91 20.64
N TYR A 267 -26.72 -33.18 19.42
CA TYR A 267 -25.88 -33.31 18.23
C TYR A 267 -25.10 -32.02 17.97
N TYR A 268 -25.78 -30.88 17.80
CA TYR A 268 -25.10 -29.60 17.53
C TYR A 268 -24.18 -29.17 18.68
N ARG A 269 -24.61 -29.37 19.94
CA ARG A 269 -23.76 -29.10 21.11
C ARG A 269 -22.48 -29.95 21.09
N LYS A 270 -22.59 -31.26 20.77
CA LYS A 270 -21.44 -32.18 20.75
C LYS A 270 -20.45 -31.84 19.64
N TYR A 271 -20.94 -31.42 18.47
CA TYR A 271 -20.13 -31.15 17.28
C TYR A 271 -19.86 -29.66 17.06
N LEU A 272 -20.16 -28.80 18.04
CA LEU A 272 -20.00 -27.35 17.95
C LEU A 272 -18.59 -26.93 17.50
N GLY A 273 -17.55 -27.56 18.07
CA GLY A 273 -16.16 -27.28 17.71
C GLY A 273 -15.81 -27.64 16.27
N PHE A 274 -16.50 -28.61 15.65
CA PHE A 274 -16.33 -28.93 14.22
C PHE A 274 -16.89 -27.80 13.35
N TYR A 275 -18.13 -27.38 13.61
CA TYR A 275 -18.76 -26.27 12.89
C TYR A 275 -17.94 -24.98 13.04
N GLN A 276 -17.52 -24.63 14.26
CA GLN A 276 -16.68 -23.46 14.52
C GLN A 276 -15.34 -23.51 13.77
N LYS A 277 -14.64 -24.66 13.78
CA LYS A 277 -13.37 -24.80 13.05
C LYS A 277 -13.57 -24.70 11.54
N ARG A 278 -14.69 -25.20 11.00
CA ARG A 278 -14.96 -25.14 9.56
C ARG A 278 -15.34 -23.76 9.08
N ILE A 279 -16.12 -23.03 9.87
CA ILE A 279 -16.40 -21.61 9.66
C ILE A 279 -15.10 -20.82 9.62
N ARG A 280 -14.26 -20.96 10.67
CA ARG A 280 -12.94 -20.29 10.70
C ARG A 280 -12.05 -20.65 9.52
N PHE A 281 -12.02 -21.92 9.12
CA PHE A 281 -11.22 -22.34 7.96
C PHE A 281 -11.73 -21.72 6.65
N ASN A 282 -13.04 -21.56 6.50
CA ASN A 282 -13.61 -20.87 5.35
C ASN A 282 -13.29 -19.38 5.39
N ASP A 283 -13.40 -18.74 6.55
CA ASP A 283 -13.02 -17.33 6.75
C ASP A 283 -11.54 -17.12 6.40
N ASP A 284 -10.64 -17.95 6.93
CA ASP A 284 -9.21 -17.93 6.61
C ASP A 284 -8.95 -18.09 5.10
N VAL A 285 -9.70 -18.97 4.42
CA VAL A 285 -9.60 -19.18 2.97
C VAL A 285 -10.14 -17.97 2.18
N ILE A 286 -11.28 -17.40 2.57
CA ILE A 286 -11.87 -16.21 1.94
C ILE A 286 -10.91 -15.02 2.10
N HIS A 287 -10.38 -14.79 3.30
CA HIS A 287 -9.45 -13.69 3.56
C HIS A 287 -8.11 -13.87 2.83
N SER A 288 -7.47 -15.03 2.98
CA SER A 288 -6.10 -15.24 2.47
C SER A 288 -6.05 -15.57 0.97
N LYS A 289 -7.01 -16.34 0.43
CA LYS A 289 -6.97 -16.81 -0.97
C LYS A 289 -7.85 -16.03 -1.92
N VAL A 290 -8.85 -15.29 -1.42
CA VAL A 290 -9.76 -14.49 -2.25
C VAL A 290 -9.49 -13.01 -2.04
N TYR A 291 -9.82 -12.46 -0.89
CA TYR A 291 -9.82 -11.02 -0.65
C TYR A 291 -8.44 -10.38 -0.86
N ARG A 292 -7.39 -10.90 -0.20
CA ARG A 292 -6.05 -10.30 -0.24
C ARG A 292 -5.44 -10.26 -1.66
N PRO A 293 -5.51 -11.33 -2.48
CA PRO A 293 -5.12 -11.26 -3.90
C PRO A 293 -5.92 -10.24 -4.72
N TYR A 294 -7.23 -10.16 -4.55
CA TYR A 294 -8.06 -9.17 -5.24
C TYR A 294 -7.74 -7.75 -4.82
N LEU A 295 -7.52 -7.51 -3.52
CA LEU A 295 -7.09 -6.21 -3.00
C LEU A 295 -5.76 -5.79 -3.63
N LYS A 296 -4.77 -6.69 -3.65
CA LYS A 296 -3.48 -6.42 -4.29
C LYS A 296 -3.62 -6.11 -5.79
N ALA A 297 -4.48 -6.85 -6.49
CA ALA A 297 -4.78 -6.60 -7.90
C ALA A 297 -5.47 -5.24 -8.10
N ALA A 298 -6.40 -4.88 -7.21
CA ALA A 298 -7.14 -3.63 -7.27
C ALA A 298 -6.22 -2.41 -7.02
N ILE A 299 -5.36 -2.49 -6.00
CA ILE A 299 -4.30 -1.51 -5.74
C ILE A 299 -3.45 -1.32 -6.99
N THR A 300 -2.98 -2.43 -7.57
CA THR A 300 -2.15 -2.40 -8.78
C THR A 300 -2.86 -1.72 -9.95
N ALA A 301 -4.13 -2.05 -10.19
CA ALA A 301 -4.92 -1.45 -11.26
C ALA A 301 -5.15 0.07 -11.08
N ILE A 302 -5.52 0.50 -9.87
CA ILE A 302 -5.75 1.92 -9.53
C ILE A 302 -4.45 2.73 -9.73
N MET A 303 -3.31 2.15 -9.36
CA MET A 303 -2.02 2.82 -9.46
C MET A 303 -1.45 2.80 -10.88
N ILE A 304 -1.72 1.76 -11.68
CA ILE A 304 -1.42 1.76 -13.13
C ILE A 304 -2.18 2.89 -13.82
N ASP A 305 -3.47 3.06 -13.50
CA ASP A 305 -4.28 4.16 -14.03
C ASP A 305 -3.68 5.53 -13.65
N SER A 306 -3.29 5.70 -12.37
CA SER A 306 -2.60 6.91 -11.91
C SER A 306 -1.29 7.17 -12.66
N PHE A 307 -0.45 6.15 -12.82
CA PHE A 307 0.84 6.26 -13.50
C PHE A 307 0.67 6.62 -14.97
N ALA A 308 -0.22 5.92 -15.67
CA ALA A 308 -0.53 6.18 -17.08
C ALA A 308 -0.99 7.63 -17.28
N HIS A 309 -1.87 8.13 -16.40
CA HIS A 309 -2.32 9.51 -16.47
C HIS A 309 -1.18 10.50 -16.20
N ASN A 310 -0.37 10.29 -15.16
CA ASN A 310 0.71 11.19 -14.78
C ASN A 310 1.84 11.25 -15.82
N VAL A 311 2.32 10.09 -16.27
CA VAL A 311 3.46 10.01 -17.20
C VAL A 311 3.05 10.30 -18.62
N SER A 312 1.96 9.68 -19.11
CA SER A 312 1.54 9.83 -20.50
C SER A 312 0.91 11.19 -20.75
N ALA A 313 -0.13 11.55 -19.98
CA ALA A 313 -0.97 12.70 -20.30
C ALA A 313 -0.34 14.05 -19.93
N HIS A 314 0.57 14.08 -18.95
CA HIS A 314 1.18 15.31 -18.48
C HIS A 314 2.67 15.38 -18.82
N SER A 315 3.51 14.46 -18.34
CA SER A 315 4.97 14.55 -18.56
C SER A 315 5.40 14.37 -20.02
N LEU A 316 4.92 13.34 -20.72
CA LEU A 316 5.31 13.08 -22.11
C LEU A 316 4.65 14.06 -23.09
N VAL A 317 3.41 14.48 -22.81
CA VAL A 317 2.74 15.54 -23.56
C VAL A 317 3.50 16.86 -23.43
N ALA A 318 4.05 17.17 -22.25
CA ALA A 318 4.90 18.34 -22.04
C ALA A 318 6.12 18.32 -22.96
N LEU A 319 6.88 17.22 -22.93
CA LEU A 319 8.08 17.05 -23.76
C LEU A 319 7.74 17.11 -25.26
N ASN A 320 6.70 16.39 -25.69
CA ASN A 320 6.26 16.40 -27.08
C ASN A 320 5.85 17.81 -27.53
N TRP A 321 5.09 18.51 -26.69
CA TRP A 321 4.69 19.88 -26.98
C TRP A 321 5.89 20.81 -27.09
N TRP A 322 6.81 20.78 -26.12
CA TRP A 322 8.02 21.61 -26.14
C TRP A 322 8.94 21.30 -27.32
N PHE A 323 9.17 20.02 -27.64
CA PHE A 323 10.00 19.65 -28.78
C PHE A 323 9.37 20.04 -30.11
N LYS A 324 8.05 19.89 -30.27
CA LYS A 324 7.34 20.36 -31.47
C LYS A 324 7.44 21.88 -31.61
N GLN A 325 7.15 22.62 -30.55
CA GLN A 325 7.23 24.08 -30.56
C GLN A 325 8.64 24.58 -30.84
N ARG A 326 9.67 23.98 -30.22
CA ARG A 326 11.06 24.34 -30.50
C ARG A 326 11.48 23.98 -31.92
N ALA A 327 11.01 22.86 -32.47
CA ALA A 327 11.27 22.49 -33.86
C ALA A 327 10.58 23.44 -34.85
N GLU A 328 9.35 23.87 -34.58
CA GLU A 328 8.63 24.89 -35.37
C GLU A 328 9.36 26.22 -35.32
N ASN A 329 9.72 26.70 -34.13
CA ASN A 329 10.48 27.93 -33.95
C ASN A 329 11.84 27.89 -34.66
N LEU A 330 12.58 26.78 -34.55
CA LEU A 330 13.82 26.57 -35.28
C LEU A 330 13.60 26.54 -36.79
N ARG A 331 12.49 25.96 -37.28
CA ARG A 331 12.17 25.92 -38.71
C ARG A 331 11.88 27.31 -39.24
N THR A 332 11.01 28.07 -38.58
CA THR A 332 10.64 29.44 -38.95
C THR A 332 11.85 30.37 -38.88
N TYR A 333 12.61 30.31 -37.78
CA TYR A 333 13.80 31.13 -37.62
C TYR A 333 14.91 30.74 -38.58
N ARG A 334 15.09 29.45 -38.91
CA ARG A 334 16.10 29.05 -39.90
C ARG A 334 15.88 29.73 -41.24
N TYR A 335 14.65 29.97 -41.67
CA TYR A 335 14.38 30.72 -42.91
C TYR A 335 14.74 32.21 -42.75
N GLN A 336 14.25 32.87 -41.70
CA GLN A 336 14.55 34.29 -41.42
C GLN A 336 16.05 34.53 -41.24
N HIS A 337 16.73 33.67 -40.50
CA HIS A 337 18.17 33.73 -40.25
C HIS A 337 18.99 33.46 -41.52
N LEU A 338 18.50 32.61 -42.43
CA LEU A 338 19.14 32.41 -43.73
C LEU A 338 19.08 33.71 -44.54
N ASP A 339 17.92 34.36 -44.57
CA ASP A 339 17.70 35.62 -45.28
C ASP A 339 18.51 36.76 -44.65
N GLU A 340 18.49 36.90 -43.32
CA GLU A 340 19.32 37.87 -42.57
C GLU A 340 20.81 37.62 -42.81
N THR A 341 21.25 36.36 -42.80
CA THR A 341 22.65 35.99 -43.08
C THR A 341 23.03 36.33 -44.52
N LEU A 342 22.14 36.10 -45.49
CA LEU A 342 22.35 36.43 -46.90
C LEU A 342 22.41 37.95 -47.10
N GLU A 343 21.52 38.71 -46.47
CA GLU A 343 21.49 40.18 -46.51
C GLU A 343 22.73 40.78 -45.84
N MET A 344 23.15 40.25 -44.68
CA MET A 344 24.40 40.67 -44.01
C MET A 344 25.62 40.35 -44.87
N ARG A 345 25.64 39.17 -45.49
CA ARG A 345 26.72 38.77 -46.40
C ARG A 345 26.79 39.69 -47.61
N GLU A 346 25.65 40.02 -48.21
CA GLU A 346 25.53 40.97 -49.30
C GLU A 346 25.98 42.38 -48.88
N LEU A 347 25.58 42.85 -47.69
CA LEU A 347 26.02 44.13 -47.12
C LEU A 347 27.54 44.18 -46.94
N VAL A 348 28.15 43.14 -46.37
CA VAL A 348 29.60 43.04 -46.17
C VAL A 348 30.33 42.96 -47.50
N GLU A 349 29.85 42.16 -48.45
CA GLU A 349 30.45 42.01 -49.78
C GLU A 349 30.33 43.28 -50.62
N THR A 350 29.25 44.06 -50.44
CA THR A 350 28.98 45.32 -51.15
C THR A 350 29.74 46.52 -50.57
N HIS A 351 29.83 46.65 -49.24
CA HIS A 351 30.32 47.87 -48.58
C HIS A 351 31.76 47.76 -48.06
N VAL A 352 32.34 46.56 -47.95
CA VAL A 352 33.74 46.37 -47.53
C VAL A 352 34.59 46.04 -48.75
N PRO A 353 35.59 46.83 -49.17
CA PRO A 353 36.39 46.54 -50.36
C PRO A 353 37.20 45.23 -50.29
N GLU A 354 37.48 44.61 -51.44
CA GLU A 354 38.39 43.44 -51.52
C GLU A 354 39.80 43.81 -51.02
N GLY A 355 40.28 43.09 -49.99
CA GLY A 355 41.60 43.32 -49.36
C GLY A 355 41.55 43.87 -47.92
N TYR A 356 40.38 44.31 -47.43
CA TYR A 356 40.16 44.49 -45.98
C TYR A 356 39.66 43.18 -45.34
N GLU A 357 39.74 43.09 -44.00
CA GLU A 357 39.52 41.89 -43.17
C GLU A 357 38.07 41.29 -43.23
N ARG A 358 37.49 41.09 -44.41
CA ARG A 358 36.20 40.42 -44.64
C ARG A 358 36.18 39.06 -43.94
N ASP A 359 37.27 38.30 -44.02
CA ASP A 359 37.41 36.99 -43.35
C ASP A 359 37.36 37.09 -41.82
N ARG A 360 37.85 38.19 -41.23
CA ARG A 360 37.78 38.43 -39.78
C ARG A 360 36.37 38.85 -39.35
N ILE A 361 35.68 39.65 -40.16
CA ILE A 361 34.29 40.01 -39.90
C ILE A 361 33.41 38.76 -39.97
N PHE A 362 33.58 37.93 -41.00
CA PHE A 362 32.86 36.65 -41.09
C PHE A 362 33.24 35.68 -39.97
N SER A 363 34.49 35.68 -39.47
CA SER A 363 34.87 34.83 -38.33
C SER A 363 34.26 35.31 -37.01
N LEU A 364 34.12 36.63 -36.80
CA LEU A 364 33.41 37.21 -35.65
C LEU A 364 31.91 36.98 -35.72
N LEU A 365 31.33 37.02 -36.91
CA LEU A 365 29.92 36.72 -37.16
C LEU A 365 29.63 35.22 -37.20
N LYS A 366 30.65 34.36 -37.30
CA LYS A 366 30.50 32.90 -37.40
C LYS A 366 29.56 32.31 -36.34
N PRO A 367 29.66 32.65 -35.04
CA PRO A 367 28.73 32.13 -34.03
C PRO A 367 27.27 32.54 -34.28
N TRP A 368 27.04 33.73 -34.84
CA TRP A 368 25.71 34.18 -35.25
C TRP A 368 25.26 33.43 -36.51
N ILE A 369 26.09 33.35 -37.55
CA ILE A 369 25.82 32.65 -38.83
C ILE A 369 25.54 31.15 -38.62
N THR A 370 26.33 30.49 -37.76
CA THR A 370 26.20 29.04 -37.48
C THR A 370 25.30 28.72 -36.30
N GLY A 371 24.85 29.73 -35.56
CA GLY A 371 24.07 29.57 -34.33
C GLY A 371 22.59 29.37 -34.62
N LEU A 372 22.01 28.29 -34.11
CA LEU A 372 20.56 28.07 -34.09
C LEU A 372 19.97 28.76 -32.84
N PHE A 373 19.89 30.08 -32.85
CA PHE A 373 19.26 30.84 -31.76
C PHE A 373 17.81 31.15 -32.14
N VAL A 374 16.84 30.78 -31.32
CA VAL A 374 15.47 31.27 -31.54
C VAL A 374 15.42 32.72 -31.00
N ARG A 375 15.36 33.72 -31.88
CA ARG A 375 15.02 35.10 -31.51
C ARG A 375 13.65 35.46 -32.08
N ASN A 376 12.83 36.13 -31.27
CA ASN A 376 11.53 36.72 -31.66
C ASN A 376 10.55 35.79 -32.42
N ALA A 377 10.21 34.63 -31.86
CA ALA A 377 9.01 33.89 -32.29
C ALA A 377 7.74 34.71 -31.99
N ASP A 378 6.68 34.47 -32.76
CA ASP A 378 5.43 35.26 -32.75
C ASP A 378 4.84 35.42 -31.32
N PRO A 379 4.59 36.66 -30.86
CA PRO A 379 4.10 36.96 -29.51
C PRO A 379 2.70 36.40 -29.21
N ASN A 380 1.98 35.89 -30.21
CA ASN A 380 0.71 35.20 -30.02
C ASN A 380 0.86 33.71 -29.67
N TYR A 381 2.09 33.17 -29.61
CA TYR A 381 2.33 31.78 -29.20
C TYR A 381 2.40 31.64 -27.67
N ASP A 382 1.77 30.58 -27.15
CA ASP A 382 1.55 30.32 -25.73
C ASP A 382 2.78 30.06 -24.86
N LEU A 383 4.02 30.15 -25.37
CA LEU A 383 5.24 29.83 -24.62
C LEU A 383 6.25 30.97 -24.64
N VAL A 384 7.00 31.13 -23.54
CA VAL A 384 8.22 31.96 -23.54
C VAL A 384 9.13 31.50 -24.66
N ASN A 385 9.55 32.45 -25.49
CA ASN A 385 10.64 32.23 -26.42
C ASN A 385 11.96 32.12 -25.63
N PHE A 386 12.22 30.96 -25.04
CA PHE A 386 13.42 30.71 -24.23
C PHE A 386 14.61 30.31 -25.13
N PRO A 387 15.64 31.17 -25.26
CA PRO A 387 16.76 30.91 -26.17
C PRO A 387 17.79 29.93 -25.59
N GLY A 388 17.74 29.63 -24.29
CA GLY A 388 18.71 28.81 -23.58
C GLY A 388 18.53 27.28 -23.73
N PRO A 389 19.50 26.49 -23.25
CA PRO A 389 19.36 25.03 -23.14
C PRO A 389 18.40 24.67 -21.99
N LEU A 390 17.50 23.70 -22.21
CA LEU A 390 16.56 23.21 -21.20
C LEU A 390 17.15 22.08 -20.33
N ALA A 391 18.47 21.95 -20.26
CA ALA A 391 19.10 20.85 -19.54
C ALA A 391 18.75 20.88 -18.04
N ARG A 392 18.62 22.08 -17.46
CA ARG A 392 18.24 22.30 -16.06
C ARG A 392 16.81 21.90 -15.77
N GLU A 393 15.91 22.02 -16.75
CA GLU A 393 14.49 21.69 -16.62
C GLU A 393 14.17 20.24 -17.00
N ILE A 394 14.91 19.67 -17.95
CA ILE A 394 14.73 18.29 -18.41
C ILE A 394 15.27 17.30 -17.37
N GLN A 395 16.39 17.60 -16.71
CA GLN A 395 16.97 16.73 -15.67
C GLN A 395 15.97 16.40 -14.55
N PRO A 396 15.30 17.36 -13.89
CA PRO A 396 14.35 17.05 -12.82
C PRO A 396 13.12 16.31 -13.33
N LEU A 397 12.67 16.57 -14.57
CA LEU A 397 11.59 15.82 -15.19
C LEU A 397 11.96 14.34 -15.41
N ILE A 398 13.16 14.04 -15.91
CA ILE A 398 13.65 12.67 -16.10
C ILE A 398 13.81 11.97 -14.74
N LYS A 399 14.38 12.66 -13.75
CA LYS A 399 14.49 12.15 -12.37
C LYS A 399 13.11 11.80 -11.81
N PHE A 400 12.13 12.70 -11.95
CA PHE A 400 10.75 12.46 -11.53
C PHE A 400 10.13 11.24 -12.20
N LEU A 401 10.32 11.06 -13.52
CA LEU A 401 9.84 9.90 -14.27
C LEU A 401 10.49 8.59 -13.80
N MET A 402 11.80 8.59 -13.57
CA MET A 402 12.53 7.45 -13.02
C MET A 402 11.99 7.08 -11.63
N GLN A 403 11.82 8.06 -10.75
CA GLN A 403 11.32 7.85 -9.40
C GLN A 403 9.84 7.43 -9.37
N LYS A 404 8.99 7.90 -10.32
CA LYS A 404 7.63 7.37 -10.51
C LYS A 404 7.64 5.89 -10.90
N GLY A 405 8.65 5.44 -11.65
CA GLY A 405 8.90 4.02 -11.91
C GLY A 405 9.23 3.24 -10.63
N ALA A 406 10.07 3.81 -9.75
CA ALA A 406 10.40 3.25 -8.44
C ALA A 406 9.18 3.14 -7.52
N PHE A 407 8.33 4.18 -7.51
CA PHE A 407 7.06 4.20 -6.79
C PHE A 407 6.16 3.04 -7.23
N TRP A 408 6.04 2.79 -8.54
CA TRP A 408 5.26 1.66 -9.08
C TRP A 408 5.83 0.30 -8.65
N SER A 409 7.16 0.17 -8.74
CA SER A 409 7.89 -0.97 -8.22
C SER A 409 7.58 -1.21 -6.73
N GLY A 410 7.56 -0.16 -5.90
CA GLY A 410 7.22 -0.22 -4.47
C GLY A 410 5.81 -0.75 -4.18
N ILE A 411 4.82 -0.32 -4.96
CA ILE A 411 3.41 -0.73 -4.80
C ILE A 411 3.24 -2.23 -4.98
N SER A 412 3.88 -2.82 -6.00
CA SER A 412 3.79 -4.27 -6.26
C SER A 412 4.43 -5.14 -5.16
N ARG A 413 5.39 -4.55 -4.42
CA ARG A 413 6.21 -5.21 -3.39
C ARG A 413 5.50 -5.30 -2.05
N ASP A 414 4.62 -4.34 -1.73
CA ASP A 414 3.85 -4.26 -0.47
C ASP A 414 4.69 -4.48 0.80
N ASN A 415 5.95 -4.08 0.73
CA ASN A 415 6.87 -4.05 1.85
C ASN A 415 7.72 -2.79 1.67
N HIS A 416 8.17 -2.17 2.77
CA HIS A 416 9.58 -2.22 3.18
C HIS A 416 9.88 -1.36 4.40
N PHE A 417 10.92 -1.79 5.10
CA PHE A 417 11.35 -1.31 6.41
C PHE A 417 12.20 -0.05 6.29
N GLY A 418 11.86 0.98 7.06
CA GLY A 418 12.53 2.28 7.06
C GLY A 418 11.81 3.36 6.23
N GLY A 419 12.35 4.57 6.25
CA GLY A 419 11.83 5.70 5.49
C GLY A 419 12.87 6.81 5.37
N GLU A 420 12.44 8.00 5.03
CA GLU A 420 13.30 9.18 4.87
C GLU A 420 12.75 10.32 5.72
N SER A 421 13.62 11.01 6.44
CA SER A 421 13.25 12.24 7.14
C SER A 421 13.76 13.45 6.37
N ALA A 422 12.85 14.31 5.91
CA ALA A 422 13.18 15.49 5.13
C ALA A 422 12.43 16.72 5.66
N SER A 423 12.99 17.92 5.47
CA SER A 423 12.22 19.13 5.72
C SER A 423 11.13 19.27 4.66
N ALA A 424 10.00 19.92 5.00
CA ALA A 424 8.97 20.23 4.03
C ALA A 424 9.51 21.15 2.92
N PHE A 425 10.54 21.96 3.21
CA PHE A 425 11.23 22.78 2.23
C PHE A 425 11.92 21.91 1.18
N ASP A 426 12.74 20.94 1.60
CA ASP A 426 13.46 20.05 0.66
C ASP A 426 12.49 19.29 -0.24
N VAL A 427 11.41 18.77 0.33
CA VAL A 427 10.40 18.00 -0.40
C VAL A 427 9.65 18.88 -1.40
N LEU A 428 9.23 20.08 -1.01
CA LEU A 428 8.47 20.96 -1.88
C LEU A 428 9.37 21.65 -2.90
N TRP A 429 10.47 22.26 -2.48
CA TRP A 429 11.36 23.03 -3.34
C TRP A 429 12.20 22.15 -4.27
N ASN A 430 13.01 21.25 -3.70
CA ASN A 430 14.00 20.48 -4.47
C ASN A 430 13.35 19.35 -5.29
N ASP A 431 12.38 18.64 -4.72
CA ASP A 431 11.84 17.42 -5.33
C ASP A 431 10.54 17.64 -6.13
N PHE A 432 9.75 18.69 -5.85
CA PHE A 432 8.45 18.93 -6.51
C PHE A 432 8.42 20.18 -7.38
N ILE A 433 8.62 21.37 -6.80
CA ILE A 433 8.50 22.69 -7.45
C ILE A 433 9.54 22.89 -8.53
N ASN A 434 10.79 22.46 -8.31
CA ASN A 434 11.87 22.58 -9.28
C ASN A 434 11.74 21.58 -10.46
N ASN A 435 10.51 21.21 -10.82
CA ASN A 435 10.14 20.47 -12.02
C ASN A 435 9.11 21.27 -12.85
N PRO A 436 9.51 22.44 -13.40
CA PRO A 436 8.58 23.38 -14.01
C PRO A 436 7.90 22.83 -15.27
N LEU A 437 8.57 21.96 -16.03
CA LEU A 437 7.97 21.36 -17.23
C LEU A 437 6.81 20.44 -16.90
N TYR A 438 6.93 19.65 -15.82
CA TYR A 438 5.82 18.82 -15.35
C TYR A 438 4.69 19.67 -14.80
N LEU A 439 5.01 20.55 -13.85
CA LEU A 439 4.02 21.35 -13.14
C LEU A 439 3.28 22.31 -14.08
N GLY A 440 4.00 23.03 -14.95
CA GLY A 440 3.38 23.94 -15.90
C GLY A 440 2.53 23.25 -16.99
N THR A 441 2.52 21.93 -17.07
CA THR A 441 1.70 21.18 -18.04
C THR A 441 0.64 20.28 -17.42
N ILE A 442 0.61 20.17 -16.09
CA ILE A 442 -0.34 19.30 -15.38
C ILE A 442 -1.80 19.76 -15.55
N ALA A 443 -2.02 21.07 -15.75
CA ALA A 443 -3.33 21.70 -15.98
C ALA A 443 -3.50 22.20 -17.43
N LYS A 444 -2.69 21.67 -18.36
CA LYS A 444 -2.67 22.12 -19.76
C LYS A 444 -3.98 21.86 -20.50
N SER A 445 -4.70 20.78 -20.18
CA SER A 445 -6.01 20.49 -20.78
C SER A 445 -7.04 21.59 -20.55
N GLU A 446 -6.82 22.41 -19.53
CA GLU A 446 -7.63 23.56 -19.14
C GLU A 446 -7.00 24.90 -19.57
N ASP A 447 -5.92 24.85 -20.37
CA ASP A 447 -5.12 25.99 -20.84
C ASP A 447 -4.50 26.83 -19.71
N ILE A 448 -4.06 26.15 -18.65
CA ILE A 448 -3.38 26.76 -17.51
C ILE A 448 -1.93 26.30 -17.50
N HIS A 449 -1.01 27.28 -17.55
CA HIS A 449 0.44 27.05 -17.62
C HIS A 449 1.20 27.74 -16.47
N ARG A 450 0.44 28.44 -15.60
CA ARG A 450 0.93 29.20 -14.45
C ARG A 450 0.35 28.61 -13.17
N LEU A 451 1.22 28.28 -12.23
CA LEU A 451 0.89 27.74 -10.91
C LEU A 451 1.50 28.59 -9.80
N ARG A 452 0.70 28.95 -8.80
CA ARG A 452 1.17 29.63 -7.58
C ARG A 452 1.01 28.70 -6.39
N PHE A 453 2.06 28.58 -5.59
CA PHE A 453 2.06 27.75 -4.39
C PHE A 453 1.94 28.66 -3.17
N ARG A 454 0.78 28.58 -2.52
CA ARG A 454 0.53 29.23 -1.23
C ARG A 454 0.80 28.23 -0.12
N VAL A 455 1.65 28.60 0.82
CA VAL A 455 2.02 27.74 1.96
C VAL A 455 1.51 28.36 3.24
N ILE A 456 0.83 27.54 4.05
CA ILE A 456 0.25 27.95 5.33
C ILE A 456 0.77 27.04 6.44
N ILE A 457 1.40 27.61 7.46
CA ILE A 457 1.82 26.87 8.66
C ILE A 457 0.93 27.34 9.80
N TYR A 458 0.21 26.41 10.42
CA TYR A 458 -0.68 26.70 11.54
C TYR A 458 0.01 26.49 12.89
N GLU A 459 -0.52 27.14 13.93
CA GLU A 459 -0.19 26.81 15.32
C GLU A 459 -0.47 25.32 15.60
N PRO A 460 0.36 24.65 16.43
CA PRO A 460 0.10 23.29 16.88
C PRO A 460 -1.28 23.17 17.50
N PHE A 461 -1.97 22.07 17.20
CA PHE A 461 -3.32 21.83 17.71
C PHE A 461 -3.33 21.68 19.23
N ALA A 462 -4.13 22.51 19.91
CA ALA A 462 -4.35 22.42 21.35
C ALA A 462 -5.71 21.76 21.65
N VAL A 463 -5.71 20.73 22.51
CA VAL A 463 -6.91 19.92 22.83
C VAL A 463 -8.05 20.76 23.41
N GLY A 464 -7.74 21.85 24.13
CA GLY A 464 -8.73 22.76 24.70
C GLY A 464 -9.43 23.70 23.71
N GLU A 465 -9.06 23.69 22.42
CA GLU A 465 -9.65 24.55 21.38
C GLU A 465 -10.86 23.91 20.69
N VAL A 466 -11.21 22.67 21.05
CA VAL A 466 -12.41 22.00 20.52
C VAL A 466 -13.65 22.49 21.23
N ASP A 467 -14.54 23.14 20.50
CA ASP A 467 -15.89 23.40 20.99
C ASP A 467 -16.67 22.08 21.07
N GLU A 468 -16.94 21.60 22.27
CA GLU A 468 -17.72 20.37 22.49
C GLU A 468 -19.12 20.45 21.88
N ALA A 469 -19.69 21.65 21.75
CA ALA A 469 -20.98 21.84 21.11
C ALA A 469 -20.89 21.71 19.59
N PHE A 470 -19.72 22.01 18.99
CA PHE A 470 -19.46 21.98 17.54
C PHE A 470 -18.11 21.31 17.22
N PRO A 471 -17.93 20.00 17.52
CA PRO A 471 -16.64 19.33 17.41
C PRO A 471 -16.08 19.25 15.99
N GLU A 472 -16.94 19.41 14.98
CA GLU A 472 -16.57 19.51 13.56
C GLU A 472 -15.86 20.82 13.21
N ARG A 473 -16.08 21.88 14.00
CA ARG A 473 -15.51 23.20 13.74
C ARG A 473 -14.09 23.27 14.28
N ARG A 474 -13.16 23.63 13.40
CA ARG A 474 -11.72 23.64 13.64
C ARG A 474 -11.14 24.98 13.19
N PRO A 475 -11.33 26.05 13.98
CA PRO A 475 -10.64 27.31 13.70
C PRO A 475 -9.14 27.12 13.85
N LYS A 476 -8.37 27.52 12.84
CA LYS A 476 -6.91 27.39 12.83
C LYS A 476 -6.28 28.78 12.77
N ARG A 477 -5.15 28.95 13.47
CA ARG A 477 -4.41 30.22 13.49
C ARG A 477 -3.13 30.10 12.67
N PRO A 478 -3.00 30.84 11.55
CA PRO A 478 -1.80 30.77 10.73
C PRO A 478 -0.63 31.50 11.42
N LEU A 479 0.50 30.80 11.58
CA LEU A 479 1.80 31.38 11.93
C LEU A 479 2.44 32.03 10.70
N VAL A 480 2.33 31.37 9.56
CA VAL A 480 2.82 31.84 8.26
C VAL A 480 1.75 31.54 7.23
N ASP A 481 1.49 32.50 6.36
CA ASP A 481 0.57 32.36 5.24
C ASP A 481 1.02 33.31 4.12
N GLY A 482 1.40 32.76 2.97
CA GLY A 482 1.81 33.58 1.84
C GLY A 482 2.15 32.77 0.59
N ILE A 483 2.48 33.49 -0.49
CA ILE A 483 2.92 32.86 -1.74
C ILE A 483 4.40 32.51 -1.60
N PHE A 484 4.67 31.20 -1.65
CA PHE A 484 6.03 30.66 -1.55
C PHE A 484 6.78 30.80 -2.88
N VAL A 485 6.14 30.38 -3.96
CA VAL A 485 6.75 30.31 -5.29
C VAL A 485 5.69 30.34 -6.38
N GLU A 486 6.11 30.77 -7.56
CA GLU A 486 5.35 30.73 -8.79
C GLU A 486 6.11 29.95 -9.86
N VAL A 487 5.40 29.08 -10.58
CA VAL A 487 5.90 28.36 -11.75
C VAL A 487 5.11 28.83 -12.97
N ASP A 488 5.78 29.40 -13.96
CA ASP A 488 5.13 29.94 -15.15
C ASP A 488 5.91 29.56 -16.42
N LEU A 489 5.28 28.81 -17.32
CA LEU A 489 5.86 28.48 -18.63
C LEU A 489 5.64 29.57 -19.70
N LYS A 490 4.80 30.58 -19.42
CA LYS A 490 4.51 31.71 -20.31
C LYS A 490 5.39 32.93 -20.05
N THR A 491 5.96 33.05 -18.85
CA THR A 491 6.80 34.19 -18.45
C THR A 491 8.11 33.73 -17.84
N MET A 492 9.24 34.29 -18.31
CA MET A 492 10.53 34.06 -17.66
C MET A 492 10.60 34.85 -16.36
N ARG A 493 11.23 34.26 -15.33
CA ARG A 493 11.53 34.97 -14.08
C ARG A 493 12.42 36.21 -14.32
N ALA A 494 12.36 37.15 -13.38
CA ALA A 494 13.26 38.29 -13.39
C ALA A 494 14.74 37.83 -13.29
N PRO A 495 15.67 38.50 -14.01
CA PRO A 495 17.09 38.16 -13.93
C PRO A 495 17.66 38.52 -12.55
N VAL A 496 18.69 37.78 -12.14
CA VAL A 496 19.49 38.11 -10.94
C VAL A 496 20.17 39.46 -11.18
N ILE A 497 20.03 40.37 -10.22
CA ILE A 497 20.64 41.69 -10.26
C ILE A 497 21.83 41.76 -9.29
N THR A 498 22.84 42.55 -9.65
CA THR A 498 23.93 42.91 -8.74
C THR A 498 23.55 44.20 -8.01
N GLN A 499 23.45 44.12 -6.69
CA GLN A 499 23.19 45.27 -5.82
C GLN A 499 24.40 46.22 -5.76
N PRO A 500 24.23 47.49 -5.34
CA PRO A 500 25.34 48.44 -5.19
C PRO A 500 26.47 47.98 -4.24
N ASN A 501 26.15 47.08 -3.30
CA ASN A 501 27.12 46.47 -2.37
C ASN A 501 27.91 45.28 -2.98
N GLY A 502 27.67 44.96 -4.25
CA GLY A 502 28.31 43.85 -4.97
C GLY A 502 27.63 42.48 -4.80
N LYS A 503 26.66 42.34 -3.89
CA LYS A 503 25.90 41.08 -3.71
C LYS A 503 24.99 40.83 -4.90
N LYS A 504 24.82 39.57 -5.28
CA LYS A 504 23.91 39.16 -6.35
C LYS A 504 22.64 38.58 -5.76
N GLY A 505 21.48 38.91 -6.32
CA GLY A 505 20.24 38.31 -5.85
C GLY A 505 19.02 38.58 -6.71
N TYR A 506 17.90 38.01 -6.28
CA TYR A 506 16.60 38.14 -6.93
C TYR A 506 15.83 39.35 -6.42
N PRO A 507 15.42 40.29 -7.28
CA PRO A 507 14.62 41.42 -6.84
C PRO A 507 13.22 40.96 -6.42
N LEU A 508 12.81 41.26 -5.19
CA LEU A 508 11.43 41.09 -4.73
C LEU A 508 10.62 42.36 -5.01
N ASN A 509 11.25 43.52 -4.82
CA ASN A 509 10.71 44.84 -5.15
C ASN A 509 11.89 45.81 -5.41
N ASN A 510 11.60 47.10 -5.64
CA ASN A 510 12.63 48.09 -6.00
C ASN A 510 13.73 48.31 -4.93
N MET A 511 13.55 47.81 -3.70
CA MET A 511 14.46 48.05 -2.56
C MET A 511 14.92 46.76 -1.84
N ASP A 512 14.30 45.60 -2.09
CA ASP A 512 14.57 44.33 -1.41
C ASP A 512 14.87 43.20 -2.41
N CYS A 513 15.80 42.33 -2.03
CA CYS A 513 16.34 41.31 -2.90
C CYS A 513 16.85 40.09 -2.11
N LEU A 514 16.58 38.88 -2.62
CA LEU A 514 17.04 37.62 -2.06
C LEU A 514 18.48 37.36 -2.52
N CYS A 515 19.45 37.59 -1.63
CA CYS A 515 20.87 37.41 -1.91
C CYS A 515 21.22 35.93 -2.09
N LEU A 516 21.93 35.60 -3.16
CA LEU A 516 22.37 34.23 -3.47
C LEU A 516 23.32 33.67 -2.41
N GLU A 517 24.07 34.53 -1.73
CA GLU A 517 24.98 34.12 -0.65
C GLU A 517 24.22 33.59 0.58
N GLU A 518 22.99 34.08 0.80
CA GLU A 518 22.11 33.67 1.91
C GLU A 518 21.14 32.56 1.49
N TYR A 519 20.75 32.54 0.21
CA TYR A 519 19.81 31.57 -0.39
C TYR A 519 20.43 30.91 -1.64
N PRO A 520 21.47 30.07 -1.46
CA PRO A 520 22.22 29.49 -2.57
C PRO A 520 21.40 28.56 -3.46
N GLU A 521 20.32 27.97 -2.95
CA GLU A 521 19.37 27.17 -3.71
C GLU A 521 18.68 27.94 -4.85
N LEU A 522 18.63 29.27 -4.77
CA LEU A 522 18.07 30.09 -5.83
C LEU A 522 19.00 30.21 -7.04
N GLU A 523 20.29 29.87 -6.92
CA GLU A 523 21.23 29.87 -8.05
C GLU A 523 20.93 28.74 -9.05
N ASP A 524 20.51 27.58 -8.52
CA ASP A 524 20.19 26.36 -9.28
C ASP A 524 18.72 26.33 -9.76
N MET A 525 17.95 27.37 -9.48
CA MET A 525 16.53 27.49 -9.81
C MET A 525 16.30 27.74 -11.31
N SER A 526 15.34 27.02 -11.88
CA SER A 526 14.92 27.17 -13.28
C SER A 526 14.47 28.59 -13.64
N ASP A 527 14.61 28.97 -14.90
CA ASP A 527 14.16 30.24 -15.46
C ASP A 527 12.62 30.41 -15.48
N PHE A 528 11.88 29.33 -15.26
CA PHE A 528 10.41 29.31 -15.19
C PHE A 528 9.86 29.34 -13.76
N VAL A 529 10.73 29.49 -12.75
CA VAL A 529 10.36 29.45 -11.33
C VAL A 529 10.76 30.76 -10.67
N ALA A 530 9.82 31.43 -10.01
CA ALA A 530 10.06 32.70 -9.33
C ALA A 530 9.70 32.61 -7.84
N PRO A 531 10.60 33.02 -6.92
CA PRO A 531 10.27 33.07 -5.49
C PRO A 531 9.16 34.09 -5.23
N GLY A 532 8.24 33.76 -4.33
CA GLY A 532 7.19 34.68 -3.91
C GLY A 532 7.69 35.75 -2.93
N ALA A 533 6.85 36.74 -2.64
CA ALA A 533 7.18 37.84 -1.72
C ALA A 533 7.51 37.36 -0.30
N ASP A 534 6.87 36.27 0.14
CA ASP A 534 6.98 35.73 1.50
C ASP A 534 8.03 34.61 1.62
N TYR A 535 8.88 34.43 0.59
CA TYR A 535 9.84 33.33 0.49
C TYR A 535 10.69 33.13 1.75
N ARG A 536 11.26 34.20 2.32
CA ARG A 536 12.16 34.11 3.49
C ARG A 536 11.47 33.48 4.71
N VAL A 537 10.26 33.95 5.03
CA VAL A 537 9.51 33.53 6.21
C VAL A 537 8.97 32.11 6.01
N ILE A 538 8.45 31.81 4.81
CA ILE A 538 7.95 30.49 4.47
C ILE A 538 9.08 29.46 4.46
N LYS A 539 10.24 29.76 3.88
CA LYS A 539 11.41 28.86 3.88
C LYS A 539 11.79 28.47 5.31
N ALA A 540 11.95 29.46 6.19
CA ALA A 540 12.31 29.20 7.59
C ALA A 540 11.28 28.30 8.31
N ALA A 541 9.98 28.51 8.04
CA ALA A 541 8.93 27.69 8.63
C ALA A 541 8.88 26.26 8.05
N LEU A 542 9.11 26.11 6.74
CA LEU A 542 9.18 24.82 6.06
C LEU A 542 10.43 24.01 6.46
N ASP A 543 11.57 24.66 6.69
CA ASP A 543 12.79 24.02 7.20
C ASP A 543 12.56 23.41 8.59
N ALA A 544 11.74 24.05 9.43
CA ALA A 544 11.36 23.54 10.75
C ALA A 544 10.34 22.39 10.68
N CYS A 545 9.59 22.26 9.59
CA CYS A 545 8.60 21.21 9.40
C CYS A 545 9.25 19.91 8.91
N ARG A 546 9.73 19.07 9.83
CA ARG A 546 10.38 17.77 9.49
C ARG A 546 9.36 16.65 9.25
N LEU A 547 9.25 16.18 8.01
CA LEU A 547 8.32 15.14 7.56
C LEU A 547 9.04 13.78 7.46
N PHE A 548 8.32 12.69 7.76
CA PHE A 548 8.79 11.34 7.54
C PHE A 548 8.03 10.67 6.38
N PHE A 549 8.77 10.14 5.40
CA PHE A 549 8.25 9.43 4.22
C PHE A 549 8.57 7.93 4.28
N PRO A 550 7.56 7.08 4.47
CA PRO A 550 7.75 5.63 4.47
C PRO A 550 8.27 5.12 3.12
N GLY A 551 9.28 4.26 3.12
CA GLY A 551 9.85 3.73 1.88
C GLY A 551 10.50 4.79 0.98
N GLU A 552 10.98 5.90 1.55
CA GLU A 552 11.75 6.97 0.89
C GLU A 552 11.01 7.56 -0.33
N VAL A 553 11.48 7.21 -1.55
CA VAL A 553 10.89 7.59 -2.83
C VAL A 553 9.42 7.18 -2.94
N VAL A 554 9.04 6.04 -2.35
CA VAL A 554 7.65 5.56 -2.42
C VAL A 554 6.71 6.50 -1.66
N GLY A 555 7.06 6.85 -0.41
CA GLY A 555 6.31 7.80 0.41
C GLY A 555 6.28 9.20 -0.20
N ARG A 556 7.41 9.72 -0.69
CA ARG A 556 7.44 11.04 -1.37
C ARG A 556 6.50 11.08 -2.56
N HIS A 557 6.51 10.05 -3.40
CA HIS A 557 5.63 10.02 -4.58
C HIS A 557 4.16 9.76 -4.24
N ALA A 558 3.86 9.10 -3.11
CA ALA A 558 2.50 9.07 -2.57
C ALA A 558 2.03 10.49 -2.19
N PHE A 559 2.89 11.26 -1.52
CA PHE A 559 2.63 12.67 -1.21
C PHE A 559 2.44 13.53 -2.46
N PHE A 560 3.32 13.43 -3.45
CA PHE A 560 3.19 14.17 -4.72
C PHE A 560 1.90 13.80 -5.45
N THR A 561 1.51 12.52 -5.46
CA THR A 561 0.25 12.08 -6.08
C THR A 561 -0.96 12.76 -5.44
N LEU A 562 -0.96 12.99 -4.12
CA LEU A 562 -2.03 13.75 -3.44
C LEU A 562 -2.09 15.21 -3.92
N LEU A 563 -0.95 15.86 -4.13
CA LEU A 563 -0.86 17.23 -4.65
C LEU A 563 -1.31 17.30 -6.11
N GLU A 564 -0.75 16.44 -6.96
CA GLU A 564 -1.07 16.31 -8.38
C GLU A 564 -2.58 16.10 -8.60
N ASN A 565 -3.19 15.18 -7.86
CA ASN A 565 -4.62 14.92 -7.90
C ASN A 565 -5.44 16.17 -7.57
N LYS A 566 -4.95 17.03 -6.66
CA LYS A 566 -5.63 18.29 -6.33
C LYS A 566 -5.51 19.31 -7.46
N ILE A 567 -4.32 19.46 -8.06
CA ILE A 567 -4.13 20.38 -9.20
C ILE A 567 -5.06 19.99 -10.35
N ARG A 568 -5.14 18.70 -10.68
CA ARG A 568 -6.02 18.18 -11.75
C ARG A 568 -7.51 18.37 -11.49
N ASN A 569 -7.93 18.66 -10.26
CA ASN A 569 -9.33 18.97 -9.99
C ASN A 569 -9.76 20.32 -10.56
N VAL A 570 -8.84 21.11 -11.12
CA VAL A 570 -9.16 22.33 -11.88
C VAL A 570 -10.18 22.08 -13.00
N LYS A 571 -10.23 20.87 -13.56
CA LYS A 571 -11.24 20.44 -14.55
C LYS A 571 -12.70 20.62 -14.11
N HIS A 572 -12.95 20.70 -12.80
CA HIS A 572 -14.27 20.91 -12.22
C HIS A 572 -14.70 22.38 -12.18
N PHE A 573 -13.77 23.32 -12.36
CA PHE A 573 -14.09 24.75 -12.50
C PHE A 573 -14.54 25.05 -13.94
N LYS A 574 -15.54 25.93 -14.08
CA LYS A 574 -16.15 26.32 -15.36
C LYS A 574 -16.47 27.82 -15.36
N GLY A 575 -16.73 28.38 -16.55
CA GLY A 575 -17.18 29.75 -16.71
C GLY A 575 -16.13 30.78 -16.26
N ASN A 576 -16.56 31.81 -15.53
CA ASN A 576 -15.70 32.91 -15.11
C ASN A 576 -14.56 32.48 -14.19
N ALA A 577 -14.79 31.52 -13.29
CA ALA A 577 -13.75 31.00 -12.40
C ALA A 577 -12.60 30.37 -13.18
N LEU A 578 -12.91 29.57 -14.21
CA LEU A 578 -11.89 28.98 -15.08
C LEU A 578 -11.13 30.05 -15.88
N ARG A 579 -11.83 31.05 -16.44
CA ARG A 579 -11.19 32.17 -17.17
C ARG A 579 -10.24 32.96 -16.29
N GLN A 580 -10.62 33.19 -15.04
CA GLN A 580 -9.76 33.86 -14.09
C GLN A 580 -8.51 33.01 -13.78
N MET A 581 -8.66 31.71 -13.56
CA MET A 581 -7.52 30.80 -13.37
C MET A 581 -6.59 30.73 -14.59
N GLN A 582 -7.13 30.85 -15.81
CA GLN A 582 -6.33 30.91 -17.05
C GLN A 582 -5.51 32.21 -17.15
N GLN A 583 -6.05 33.33 -16.65
CA GLN A 583 -5.38 34.64 -16.68
C GLN A 583 -4.39 34.82 -15.52
N ASP A 584 -4.84 34.55 -14.29
CA ASP A 584 -4.09 34.83 -13.06
C ASP A 584 -3.17 33.67 -12.66
N GLY A 585 -3.35 32.49 -13.26
CA GLY A 585 -2.72 31.24 -12.85
C GLY A 585 -3.49 30.55 -11.72
N LEU A 586 -3.32 29.23 -11.65
CA LEU A 586 -3.98 28.38 -10.66
C LEU A 586 -3.18 28.38 -9.34
N GLU A 587 -3.85 28.74 -8.25
CA GLU A 587 -3.23 28.76 -6.92
C GLU A 587 -3.56 27.49 -6.13
N LEU A 588 -2.51 26.74 -5.76
CA LEU A 588 -2.56 25.57 -4.91
C LEU A 588 -2.15 25.97 -3.49
N CYS A 589 -3.05 25.77 -2.53
CA CYS A 589 -2.76 25.95 -1.12
C CYS A 589 -2.33 24.62 -0.49
N ILE A 590 -1.20 24.66 0.23
CA ILE A 590 -0.67 23.55 1.02
C ILE A 590 -0.53 24.05 2.46
N SER A 591 -1.10 23.32 3.42
CA SER A 591 -1.01 23.69 4.82
C SER A 591 -0.47 22.57 5.70
N PHE A 592 0.24 22.94 6.76
CA PHE A 592 0.75 22.00 7.77
C PHE A 592 0.28 22.44 9.15
N GLN A 593 -0.30 21.51 9.91
CA GLN A 593 -0.64 21.70 11.31
C GLN A 593 -0.12 20.52 12.13
N GLU A 594 0.69 20.78 13.15
CA GLU A 594 1.12 19.74 14.09
C GLU A 594 -0.08 19.28 14.94
N ARG A 595 -0.30 17.96 15.01
CA ARG A 595 -1.36 17.33 15.81
C ARG A 595 -0.79 16.20 16.65
N PRO A 596 -1.16 16.08 17.94
CA PRO A 596 -0.77 14.93 18.74
C PRO A 596 -1.45 13.65 18.20
N VAL A 597 -0.74 12.52 18.27
CA VAL A 597 -1.28 11.21 17.84
C VAL A 597 -2.41 10.75 18.77
N LYS A 598 -2.28 11.01 20.08
CA LYS A 598 -3.30 10.81 21.11
C LYS A 598 -3.52 12.12 21.86
N THR A 599 -4.78 12.47 22.11
CA THR A 599 -5.18 13.67 22.87
C THR A 599 -4.66 13.67 24.31
N ASP A 600 -4.41 12.49 24.86
CA ASP A 600 -4.13 12.32 26.30
C ASP A 600 -2.63 12.22 26.60
N VAL A 601 -1.78 12.23 25.58
CA VAL A 601 -0.32 12.07 25.72
C VAL A 601 0.37 13.40 25.37
N ALA A 602 0.87 14.11 26.38
CA ALA A 602 1.75 15.25 26.18
C ALA A 602 3.16 14.76 25.77
N GLY A 603 3.69 15.21 24.63
CA GLY A 603 5.07 14.91 24.22
C GLY A 603 5.33 15.04 22.71
N ASN A 604 6.56 14.70 22.28
CA ASN A 604 7.07 14.70 20.88
C ASN A 604 6.35 13.74 19.89
N ARG A 605 5.15 13.27 20.26
CA ARG A 605 4.36 12.28 19.52
C ARG A 605 3.30 12.97 18.69
N SER A 606 3.75 13.50 17.57
CA SER A 606 2.92 14.30 16.68
C SER A 606 2.93 13.80 15.24
N LEU A 607 1.86 14.12 14.54
CA LEU A 607 1.68 14.04 13.10
C LEU A 607 1.60 15.46 12.56
N TYR A 608 1.78 15.63 11.26
CA TYR A 608 1.25 16.79 10.56
C TYR A 608 -0.07 16.43 9.89
N SER A 609 -1.11 17.21 10.18
CA SER A 609 -2.30 17.27 9.34
C SER A 609 -2.01 18.19 8.16
N VAL A 610 -1.96 17.60 6.97
CA VAL A 610 -1.64 18.32 5.74
C VAL A 610 -2.91 18.62 4.98
N GLY A 611 -3.24 19.90 4.84
CA GLY A 611 -4.39 20.38 4.06
C GLY A 611 -3.98 20.76 2.65
N VAL A 612 -4.73 20.33 1.63
CA VAL A 612 -4.46 20.66 0.22
C VAL A 612 -5.74 21.06 -0.51
N TRP A 613 -5.76 22.26 -1.11
CA TRP A 613 -6.89 22.78 -1.88
C TRP A 613 -6.48 23.76 -2.97
N LEU A 614 -7.41 24.03 -3.89
CA LEU A 614 -7.27 25.10 -4.87
C LEU A 614 -7.91 26.37 -4.29
N ASN A 615 -7.27 27.53 -4.42
CA ASN A 615 -7.81 28.81 -3.95
C ASN A 615 -8.92 29.34 -4.88
N GLY A 616 -9.91 28.50 -5.16
CA GLY A 616 -11.09 28.82 -5.94
C GLY A 616 -12.34 28.49 -5.14
N VAL A 617 -13.30 29.43 -5.16
CA VAL A 617 -14.60 29.27 -4.50
C VAL A 617 -15.42 28.20 -5.23
N VAL A 618 -16.05 27.32 -4.47
CA VAL A 618 -16.97 26.30 -4.99
C VAL A 618 -18.32 26.35 -4.28
N ASN A 619 -19.36 25.94 -5.01
CA ASN A 619 -20.66 25.63 -4.42
C ASN A 619 -20.52 24.33 -3.62
N LEU A 620 -20.94 24.35 -2.34
CA LEU A 620 -20.79 23.23 -1.40
C LEU A 620 -22.02 22.31 -1.41
N TRP A 621 -23.06 22.67 -2.17
CA TRP A 621 -24.28 21.91 -2.40
C TRP A 621 -24.42 21.52 -3.87
N LEU A 622 -24.81 20.29 -4.12
CA LEU A 622 -25.19 19.78 -5.44
C LEU A 622 -26.63 20.18 -5.77
N LYS A 623 -26.99 20.12 -7.06
CA LYS A 623 -28.34 20.50 -7.55
C LYS A 623 -29.47 19.70 -6.89
N ASP A 624 -29.18 18.49 -6.43
CA ASP A 624 -30.15 17.59 -5.81
C ASP A 624 -30.26 17.80 -4.28
N GLY A 625 -29.61 18.84 -3.74
CA GLY A 625 -29.60 19.17 -2.30
C GLY A 625 -28.61 18.35 -1.48
N GLU A 626 -27.78 17.51 -2.12
CA GLU A 626 -26.71 16.77 -1.45
C GLU A 626 -25.49 17.65 -1.19
N MET A 627 -24.93 17.59 0.02
CA MET A 627 -23.72 18.32 0.39
C MET A 627 -22.48 17.63 -0.17
N ILE A 628 -21.59 18.39 -0.82
CA ILE A 628 -20.37 17.84 -1.43
C ILE A 628 -19.46 17.20 -0.38
N LEU A 629 -19.32 17.80 0.81
CA LEU A 629 -18.48 17.24 1.88
C LEU A 629 -18.98 15.86 2.31
N GLN A 630 -20.28 15.72 2.52
CA GLN A 630 -20.90 14.43 2.85
C GLN A 630 -20.61 13.39 1.75
N SER A 631 -20.81 13.75 0.49
CA SER A 631 -20.53 12.87 -0.64
C SER A 631 -19.05 12.45 -0.71
N ARG A 632 -18.13 13.39 -0.46
CA ARG A 632 -16.68 13.12 -0.43
C ARG A 632 -16.30 12.23 0.76
N PHE A 633 -16.88 12.46 1.92
CA PHE A 633 -16.64 11.65 3.12
C PHE A 633 -17.11 10.21 2.90
N LEU A 634 -18.34 10.02 2.43
CA LEU A 634 -18.88 8.70 2.12
C LEU A 634 -18.08 7.98 1.03
N ASN A 635 -17.48 8.69 0.09
CA ASN A 635 -16.60 8.07 -0.90
C ASN A 635 -15.22 7.72 -0.32
N ALA A 636 -14.71 8.47 0.66
CA ALA A 636 -13.47 8.14 1.36
C ALA A 636 -13.62 6.90 2.27
N THR A 637 -14.82 6.66 2.80
CA THR A 637 -15.12 5.49 3.66
C THR A 637 -15.39 4.21 2.87
N LYS A 638 -15.75 4.29 1.58
CA LYS A 638 -15.93 3.09 0.72
C LYS A 638 -14.60 2.35 0.50
N GLY A 639 -14.68 1.03 0.39
CA GLY A 639 -13.54 0.20 -0.02
C GLY A 639 -13.03 0.56 -1.42
N ILE A 640 -11.75 0.31 -1.70
CA ILE A 640 -11.18 0.53 -3.05
C ILE A 640 -11.60 -0.55 -4.05
N MET A 641 -12.28 -1.59 -3.57
CA MET A 641 -12.94 -2.61 -4.37
C MET A 641 -14.45 -2.44 -4.30
N ASP A 642 -15.13 -2.87 -5.37
CA ASP A 642 -16.56 -3.11 -5.32
C ASP A 642 -16.85 -4.37 -4.49
N GLU A 643 -17.79 -4.27 -3.56
CA GLU A 643 -18.09 -5.34 -2.57
C GLU A 643 -18.61 -6.62 -3.25
N ASN A 644 -19.34 -6.48 -4.37
CA ASN A 644 -19.96 -7.61 -5.06
C ASN A 644 -19.04 -8.28 -6.08
N SER A 645 -18.21 -7.49 -6.77
CA SER A 645 -17.42 -7.96 -7.91
C SER A 645 -15.92 -8.03 -7.64
N PHE A 646 -15.45 -7.48 -6.52
CA PHE A 646 -14.03 -7.23 -6.23
C PHE A 646 -13.30 -6.41 -7.31
N ALA A 647 -14.06 -5.77 -8.21
CA ALA A 647 -13.49 -4.93 -9.25
C ALA A 647 -12.89 -3.67 -8.61
N PRO A 648 -11.72 -3.19 -9.08
CA PRO A 648 -11.14 -1.95 -8.58
C PRO A 648 -12.04 -0.74 -8.85
N ARG A 649 -12.20 0.12 -7.85
CA ARG A 649 -12.79 1.44 -8.01
C ARG A 649 -11.71 2.41 -8.51
N LEU A 650 -11.65 2.62 -9.82
CA LEU A 650 -10.69 3.52 -10.44
C LEU A 650 -11.01 5.00 -10.16
N GLY A 651 -10.00 5.86 -10.27
CA GLY A 651 -10.13 7.32 -10.16
C GLY A 651 -9.40 7.96 -8.97
N GLY A 652 -9.43 9.29 -8.94
CA GLY A 652 -8.61 10.10 -8.03
C GLY A 652 -8.90 9.89 -6.54
N SER A 653 -10.14 9.58 -6.14
CA SER A 653 -10.47 9.35 -4.73
C SER A 653 -9.80 8.08 -4.18
N SER A 654 -9.78 7.00 -4.96
CA SER A 654 -9.11 5.74 -4.56
C SER A 654 -7.60 5.90 -4.56
N GLN A 655 -7.05 6.64 -5.52
CA GLN A 655 -5.62 7.00 -5.55
C GLN A 655 -5.22 7.82 -4.32
N ASP A 656 -6.01 8.84 -3.97
CA ASP A 656 -5.80 9.67 -2.77
C ASP A 656 -5.83 8.81 -1.50
N LYS A 657 -6.82 7.91 -1.38
CA LYS A 657 -6.95 7.00 -0.24
C LYS A 657 -5.74 6.07 -0.10
N LEU A 658 -5.28 5.48 -1.20
CA LEU A 658 -4.09 4.62 -1.23
C LEU A 658 -2.83 5.37 -0.79
N CYS A 659 -2.61 6.56 -1.33
CA CYS A 659 -1.44 7.35 -1.02
C CYS A 659 -1.45 7.87 0.42
N ALA A 660 -2.60 8.32 0.92
CA ALA A 660 -2.73 8.73 2.32
C ALA A 660 -2.54 7.56 3.30
N SER A 661 -3.10 6.37 2.98
CA SER A 661 -2.82 5.17 3.75
C SER A 661 -1.34 4.80 3.74
N MET A 662 -0.66 4.88 2.60
CA MET A 662 0.78 4.58 2.53
C MET A 662 1.60 5.50 3.43
N LEU A 663 1.30 6.81 3.43
CA LEU A 663 1.97 7.79 4.27
C LEU A 663 1.76 7.55 5.77
N PHE A 664 0.59 7.04 6.15
CA PHE A 664 0.22 6.82 7.54
C PHE A 664 0.63 5.44 8.06
N ASN A 665 0.33 4.38 7.29
CA ASN A 665 0.48 2.98 7.70
C ASN A 665 1.78 2.33 7.21
N ASN A 666 2.56 2.97 6.33
CA ASN A 666 3.71 2.39 5.63
C ASN A 666 3.37 1.30 4.60
N TYR A 667 2.09 0.90 4.47
CA TYR A 667 1.65 -0.19 3.59
C TYR A 667 0.47 0.21 2.72
N PHE A 668 0.49 -0.22 1.45
CA PHE A 668 -0.65 -0.04 0.56
C PHE A 668 -1.77 -1.04 0.86
N LEU A 669 -1.45 -2.28 1.27
CA LEU A 669 -2.49 -3.25 1.67
C LEU A 669 -3.32 -2.77 2.86
N HIS A 670 -2.78 -1.90 3.72
CA HIS A 670 -3.51 -1.35 4.87
C HIS A 670 -4.52 -0.24 4.51
N VAL A 671 -4.74 0.02 3.22
CA VAL A 671 -5.70 1.04 2.73
C VAL A 671 -7.13 0.81 3.22
N GLN A 672 -7.47 -0.42 3.59
CA GLN A 672 -8.77 -0.80 4.14
C GLN A 672 -8.73 -1.09 5.65
N ASN A 673 -7.60 -0.95 6.34
CA ASN A 673 -7.57 -1.12 7.80
C ASN A 673 -8.47 -0.06 8.46
N GLY A 674 -9.25 -0.48 9.45
CA GLY A 674 -10.25 0.38 10.10
C GLY A 674 -11.58 0.51 9.34
N ASP A 675 -11.71 -0.10 8.15
CA ASP A 675 -13.00 -0.17 7.45
C ASP A 675 -13.96 -1.21 8.08
N GLY A 676 -15.25 -1.09 7.75
CA GLY A 676 -16.29 -1.98 8.26
C GLY A 676 -16.54 -3.22 7.40
N ASN A 677 -15.62 -3.59 6.49
CA ASN A 677 -15.87 -4.66 5.52
C ASN A 677 -15.70 -6.05 6.16
N GLU A 678 -16.78 -6.83 6.19
CA GLU A 678 -16.82 -8.18 6.81
C GLU A 678 -16.02 -9.23 6.03
N LEU A 679 -15.73 -8.99 4.74
CA LEU A 679 -14.98 -9.92 3.88
C LEU A 679 -13.46 -9.87 4.08
N ARG A 680 -12.98 -8.89 4.84
CA ARG A 680 -11.58 -8.68 5.16
C ARG A 680 -11.27 -9.25 6.54
N ASP A 681 -10.07 -9.80 6.71
CA ASP A 681 -9.59 -10.13 8.04
C ASP A 681 -9.31 -8.83 8.80
N ARG A 682 -10.07 -8.61 9.88
CA ARG A 682 -9.97 -7.43 10.75
C ARG A 682 -9.14 -7.69 12.01
N SER A 683 -8.59 -8.90 12.18
CA SER A 683 -7.74 -9.23 13.33
C SER A 683 -6.43 -8.44 13.37
N GLU A 684 -5.99 -7.92 12.22
CA GLU A 684 -4.83 -7.05 12.07
C GLU A 684 -5.15 -5.55 12.24
N ASP A 685 -6.44 -5.17 12.35
CA ASP A 685 -6.82 -3.77 12.59
C ASP A 685 -6.40 -3.32 13.99
N THR A 686 -5.77 -2.16 14.05
CA THR A 686 -5.41 -1.54 15.31
C THR A 686 -6.41 -0.47 15.74
N GLU A 687 -6.40 -0.12 17.03
CA GLU A 687 -7.17 1.03 17.54
C GLU A 687 -6.80 2.34 16.82
N ARG A 688 -5.52 2.48 16.43
CA ARG A 688 -5.02 3.62 15.64
C ARG A 688 -5.70 3.67 14.27
N ASP A 689 -5.83 2.53 13.60
CA ASP A 689 -6.46 2.47 12.28
C ASP A 689 -7.92 2.91 12.37
N ALA A 690 -8.66 2.44 13.39
CA ALA A 690 -10.04 2.86 13.63
C ALA A 690 -10.17 4.36 13.95
N ALA A 691 -9.20 4.96 14.65
CA ALA A 691 -9.25 6.38 15.04
C ALA A 691 -8.96 7.36 13.90
N PHE A 692 -8.14 6.95 12.91
CA PHE A 692 -7.73 7.81 11.80
C PHE A 692 -8.42 7.46 10.47
N TYR A 693 -9.15 6.35 10.40
CA TYR A 693 -9.96 6.02 9.23
C TYR A 693 -11.24 6.88 9.16
N PRO A 694 -11.60 7.44 7.99
CA PRO A 694 -10.92 7.32 6.70
C PRO A 694 -9.65 8.19 6.59
N TRP A 695 -8.66 7.69 5.85
CA TRP A 695 -7.35 8.34 5.67
C TRP A 695 -7.38 9.75 5.04
N ILE A 696 -8.50 10.13 4.43
CA ILE A 696 -8.75 11.44 3.84
C ILE A 696 -9.94 12.08 4.55
N ILE A 697 -9.73 13.26 5.12
CA ILE A 697 -10.76 14.05 5.80
C ILE A 697 -11.16 15.21 4.86
N PRO A 698 -12.38 15.20 4.29
CA PRO A 698 -12.88 16.36 3.57
C PRO A 698 -13.25 17.47 4.54
N ALA A 699 -12.96 18.71 4.14
CA ALA A 699 -13.25 19.89 4.94
C ALA A 699 -13.65 21.07 4.06
N SER A 700 -14.27 22.07 4.68
CA SER A 700 -14.53 23.36 4.04
C SER A 700 -14.25 24.52 4.97
N SER A 701 -14.01 25.68 4.39
CA SER A 701 -13.95 26.94 5.11
C SER A 701 -14.77 28.00 4.37
N PRO A 702 -15.33 28.98 5.10
CA PRO A 702 -16.13 30.02 4.48
C PRO A 702 -15.27 30.96 3.62
N LEU A 703 -15.96 31.78 2.82
CA LEU A 703 -15.38 32.73 1.87
C LEU A 703 -14.54 33.84 2.54
N ASP A 704 -14.99 34.30 3.69
CA ASP A 704 -14.43 35.42 4.45
C ASP A 704 -13.28 35.00 5.38
N ASP A 705 -13.23 33.73 5.75
CA ASP A 705 -12.18 33.17 6.61
C ASP A 705 -11.78 31.77 6.15
N MET A 706 -10.70 31.71 5.37
CA MET A 706 -10.17 30.43 4.88
C MET A 706 -9.50 29.58 5.97
N HIS A 707 -9.44 30.00 7.23
CA HIS A 707 -8.80 29.24 8.31
C HIS A 707 -9.82 28.66 9.31
N ASN A 708 -11.10 29.03 9.19
CA ASN A 708 -12.20 28.50 9.99
C ASN A 708 -12.80 27.24 9.35
N ASP A 709 -12.12 26.10 9.53
CA ASP A 709 -12.50 24.84 8.90
C ASP A 709 -13.69 24.15 9.57
N VAL A 710 -14.46 23.41 8.78
CA VAL A 710 -15.43 22.39 9.19
C VAL A 710 -14.95 21.05 8.64
N GLU A 711 -14.48 20.16 9.52
CA GLU A 711 -13.89 18.85 9.18
C GLU A 711 -14.90 17.71 9.36
N PHE A 712 -15.06 16.84 8.35
CA PHE A 712 -15.93 15.67 8.41
C PHE A 712 -15.09 14.43 8.77
N ASN A 713 -15.10 14.05 10.05
CA ASN A 713 -14.19 13.04 10.60
C ASN A 713 -14.87 11.95 11.47
N THR A 714 -16.20 11.83 11.43
CA THR A 714 -16.95 10.85 12.25
C THR A 714 -17.67 9.80 11.39
N LEU A 715 -17.53 8.53 11.78
CA LEU A 715 -18.26 7.41 11.19
C LEU A 715 -19.62 7.19 11.85
N ASP A 716 -19.91 7.84 12.99
CA ASP A 716 -21.20 7.73 13.67
C ASP A 716 -22.31 8.42 12.84
N PRO A 717 -23.33 7.66 12.37
CA PRO A 717 -24.44 8.23 11.62
C PRO A 717 -25.19 9.34 12.37
N ALA A 718 -25.29 9.26 13.70
CA ALA A 718 -25.97 10.27 14.50
C ALA A 718 -25.17 11.58 14.55
N ALA A 719 -23.87 11.51 14.83
CA ALA A 719 -22.98 12.65 14.75
C ALA A 719 -22.95 13.27 13.34
N MET A 720 -22.92 12.46 12.28
CA MET A 720 -22.96 12.93 10.89
C MET A 720 -24.26 13.68 10.56
N ALA A 721 -25.40 13.19 11.05
CA ALA A 721 -26.69 13.88 10.88
C ALA A 721 -26.72 15.24 11.59
N LEU A 722 -26.11 15.34 12.78
CA LEU A 722 -25.98 16.60 13.52
C LEU A 722 -25.09 17.60 12.79
N ILE A 723 -23.94 17.17 12.27
CA ILE A 723 -23.06 18.03 11.45
C ILE A 723 -23.83 18.58 10.25
N LYS A 724 -24.57 17.72 9.54
CA LYS A 724 -25.39 18.14 8.39
C LYS A 724 -26.44 19.18 8.77
N GLN A 725 -27.08 19.03 9.92
CA GLN A 725 -28.10 19.98 10.39
C GLN A 725 -27.50 21.34 10.75
N ARG A 726 -26.26 21.38 11.24
CA ARG A 726 -25.55 22.59 11.68
C ARG A 726 -24.77 23.28 10.56
N TYR A 727 -24.53 22.58 9.46
CA TYR A 727 -23.77 23.09 8.33
C TYR A 727 -24.52 24.22 7.61
N TRP A 728 -23.85 25.37 7.46
CA TRP A 728 -24.48 26.62 7.04
C TRP A 728 -23.87 27.24 5.77
N GLN A 729 -22.77 26.68 5.25
CA GLN A 729 -22.02 27.29 4.16
C GLN A 729 -22.60 26.89 2.79
N ASP A 730 -23.00 27.87 1.98
CA ASP A 730 -23.45 27.62 0.61
C ASP A 730 -22.28 27.56 -0.39
N GLU A 731 -21.34 28.49 -0.25
CA GLU A 731 -20.12 28.61 -1.05
C GLU A 731 -18.90 28.78 -0.12
N GLY A 732 -17.75 28.30 -0.59
CA GLY A 732 -16.51 28.38 0.19
C GLY A 732 -15.36 27.61 -0.45
N TYR A 733 -14.34 27.32 0.34
CA TYR A 733 -13.16 26.57 -0.10
C TYR A 733 -13.32 25.09 0.23
N LEU A 734 -13.12 24.21 -0.75
CA LEU A 734 -13.19 22.76 -0.55
C LEU A 734 -11.80 22.15 -0.38
N LYS A 735 -11.56 21.60 0.81
CA LYS A 735 -10.27 21.08 1.25
C LYS A 735 -10.28 19.57 1.44
N LYS A 736 -9.08 19.00 1.40
CA LYS A 736 -8.83 17.64 1.90
C LYS A 736 -7.65 17.68 2.86
N TYR A 737 -7.77 16.94 3.95
CA TYR A 737 -6.73 16.72 4.94
C TYR A 737 -6.31 15.26 4.95
N PHE A 738 -5.02 15.01 5.16
CA PHE A 738 -4.45 13.70 5.43
C PHE A 738 -3.31 13.83 6.45
N HIS A 739 -2.84 12.71 6.98
CA HIS A 739 -1.81 12.71 8.02
C HIS A 739 -0.49 12.17 7.48
N ILE A 740 0.60 12.80 7.91
CA ILE A 740 1.97 12.33 7.70
C ILE A 740 2.73 12.42 9.03
N TRP A 741 3.66 11.50 9.26
CA TRP A 741 4.45 11.46 10.49
C TRP A 741 5.39 12.66 10.58
N LYS A 742 5.46 13.30 11.76
CA LYS A 742 6.53 14.26 12.09
C LYS A 742 7.78 13.46 12.42
N ALA A 743 8.86 13.69 11.68
CA ALA A 743 10.14 13.09 12.00
C ALA A 743 10.64 13.57 13.37
N ALA A 744 11.27 12.67 14.12
CA ALA A 744 11.79 12.95 15.46
C ALA A 744 13.15 12.30 15.63
N ASP A 745 13.92 12.73 16.63
CA ASP A 745 15.32 12.28 16.73
C ASP A 745 15.49 11.06 17.64
N ILE A 746 14.88 11.00 18.83
CA ILE A 746 15.07 9.90 19.78
C ILE A 746 13.73 9.49 20.39
N GLN A 747 13.48 8.18 20.48
CA GLN A 747 12.39 7.58 21.25
C GLN A 747 12.94 6.50 22.19
N TRP A 748 12.41 6.44 23.41
CA TRP A 748 12.80 5.45 24.42
C TRP A 748 11.69 4.42 24.62
N ILE A 749 12.03 3.14 24.52
CA ILE A 749 11.10 2.01 24.67
C ILE A 749 11.50 1.18 25.88
N ALA A 750 10.54 0.86 26.75
CA ALA A 750 10.78 0.09 27.96
C ALA A 750 10.23 -1.35 27.91
N ASP A 751 9.17 -1.61 27.14
CA ASP A 751 8.46 -2.90 27.14
C ASP A 751 7.98 -3.32 25.72
N PRO A 752 8.01 -4.62 25.35
CA PRO A 752 7.45 -5.14 24.10
C PRO A 752 5.95 -4.90 23.88
N GLU A 753 5.17 -4.81 24.97
CA GLU A 753 3.73 -4.53 24.99
C GLU A 753 3.42 -3.02 25.03
N ASP A 754 4.45 -2.18 24.92
CA ASP A 754 4.28 -0.74 24.88
C ASP A 754 3.32 -0.34 23.74
N ALA A 755 2.35 0.51 24.06
CA ALA A 755 1.38 1.05 23.11
C ALA A 755 2.06 1.74 21.91
N GLU A 756 3.34 2.08 22.02
CA GLU A 756 4.20 2.61 20.98
C GLU A 756 4.30 1.74 19.73
N PHE A 757 4.26 0.40 19.84
CA PHE A 757 4.28 -0.48 18.66
C PHE A 757 2.99 -0.41 17.83
N ILE A 758 1.89 0.04 18.43
CA ILE A 758 0.57 0.16 17.80
C ILE A 758 0.33 1.60 17.35
N TRP A 759 0.55 2.55 18.25
CA TRP A 759 0.15 3.94 18.08
C TRP A 759 1.20 4.82 17.41
N ASP A 760 2.46 4.39 17.32
CA ASP A 760 3.53 5.18 16.69
C ASP A 760 4.22 4.41 15.54
N ASN A 761 5.02 5.14 14.75
CA ASN A 761 5.83 4.61 13.67
C ASN A 761 7.31 4.70 14.02
N LEU A 762 7.88 3.61 14.55
CA LEU A 762 9.26 3.60 15.06
C LEU A 762 10.31 4.01 14.02
N ALA A 763 10.03 3.84 12.73
CA ALA A 763 10.94 4.24 11.66
C ALA A 763 11.09 5.77 11.51
N ARG A 764 10.20 6.58 12.10
CA ARG A 764 10.28 8.05 12.05
C ARG A 764 11.35 8.65 12.97
N PHE A 765 11.92 7.83 13.85
CA PHE A 765 12.93 8.26 14.81
C PHE A 765 14.33 8.01 14.30
N LYS A 766 15.22 8.99 14.47
CA LYS A 766 16.63 8.83 14.10
C LYS A 766 17.34 7.77 14.95
N PHE A 767 16.98 7.65 16.23
CA PHE A 767 17.46 6.66 17.19
C PHE A 767 16.31 6.07 18.02
N ILE A 768 16.40 4.77 18.31
CA ILE A 768 15.54 4.11 19.31
C ILE A 768 16.41 3.69 20.48
N GLY A 769 16.11 4.22 21.66
CA GLY A 769 16.75 3.89 22.92
C GLY A 769 16.01 2.77 23.66
N LEU A 770 16.75 1.80 24.19
CA LEU A 770 16.20 0.69 24.97
C LEU A 770 16.37 0.94 26.46
N ASN A 771 15.26 1.10 27.19
CA ASN A 771 15.22 1.25 28.64
C ASN A 771 14.69 -0.02 29.31
N ALA A 772 15.35 -1.14 29.01
CA ALA A 772 14.95 -2.46 29.47
C ALA A 772 15.30 -2.68 30.96
N ALA A 773 14.40 -3.35 31.70
CA ALA A 773 14.63 -3.69 33.10
C ALA A 773 15.65 -4.83 33.31
N SER A 774 15.95 -5.61 32.27
CA SER A 774 16.91 -6.72 32.31
C SER A 774 17.60 -6.92 30.94
N PRO A 775 18.79 -7.56 30.90
CA PRO A 775 19.47 -7.87 29.64
C PRO A 775 18.64 -8.75 28.69
N GLU A 776 17.90 -9.73 29.22
CA GLU A 776 17.02 -10.58 28.40
C GLU A 776 15.87 -9.78 27.74
N MET A 777 15.36 -8.77 28.44
CA MET A 777 14.35 -7.86 27.89
C MET A 777 14.97 -6.92 26.85
N GLU A 778 16.19 -6.46 27.08
CA GLU A 778 16.96 -5.64 26.13
C GLU A 778 17.17 -6.38 24.81
N ASP A 779 17.61 -7.63 24.86
CA ASP A 779 17.78 -8.48 23.68
C ASP A 779 16.45 -8.69 22.93
N ARG A 780 15.35 -8.92 23.65
CA ARG A 780 14.01 -9.05 23.03
C ARG A 780 13.58 -7.76 22.33
N LEU A 781 13.71 -6.62 23.00
CA LEU A 781 13.37 -5.31 22.44
C LEU A 781 14.26 -4.96 21.25
N PHE A 782 15.57 -5.21 21.35
CA PHE A 782 16.51 -5.00 20.25
C PHE A 782 16.11 -5.81 19.03
N ASN A 783 15.83 -7.10 19.20
CA ASN A 783 15.38 -7.97 18.10
C ASN A 783 14.05 -7.50 17.51
N GLN A 784 13.09 -7.08 18.35
CA GLN A 784 11.80 -6.57 17.90
C GLN A 784 11.93 -5.26 17.10
N VAL A 785 12.71 -4.29 17.58
CA VAL A 785 12.99 -3.02 16.90
C VAL A 785 13.73 -3.24 15.58
N ARG A 786 14.77 -4.09 15.58
CA ARG A 786 15.51 -4.47 14.37
C ARG A 786 14.62 -5.18 13.35
N SER A 787 13.65 -5.98 13.79
CA SER A 787 12.68 -6.64 12.89
C SER A 787 11.76 -5.65 12.16
N LYS A 788 11.62 -4.41 12.68
CA LYS A 788 10.92 -3.29 12.04
C LYS A 788 11.85 -2.47 11.12
N GLY A 789 13.11 -2.89 11.00
CA GLY A 789 14.18 -2.31 10.17
C GLY A 789 14.70 -0.96 10.63
N VAL A 790 14.48 -0.61 11.90
CA VAL A 790 15.21 0.48 12.54
C VAL A 790 16.64 -0.01 12.81
N LEU A 791 17.64 0.75 12.36
CA LEU A 791 19.05 0.36 12.53
C LEU A 791 19.73 1.02 13.72
N ARG A 792 19.46 2.30 13.99
CA ARG A 792 20.12 3.04 15.07
C ARG A 792 19.42 2.75 16.40
N VAL A 793 19.81 1.65 17.03
CA VAL A 793 19.33 1.23 18.35
C VAL A 793 20.43 1.48 19.37
N ILE A 794 20.11 2.15 20.48
CA ILE A 794 21.06 2.47 21.55
C ILE A 794 20.56 1.94 22.90
N SER A 795 21.47 1.52 23.77
CA SER A 795 21.16 1.07 25.13
C SER A 795 20.98 2.24 26.11
N SER A 796 20.17 2.05 27.17
CA SER A 796 19.90 3.07 28.20
C SER A 796 21.17 3.59 28.87
N GLY A 797 21.25 4.92 29.02
CA GLY A 797 22.43 5.57 29.59
C GLY A 797 22.68 7.02 29.17
N LEU A 798 21.75 7.69 28.46
CA LEU A 798 21.84 9.15 28.30
C LEU A 798 21.50 9.82 29.65
N GLU A 799 22.22 10.88 29.99
CA GLU A 799 21.91 11.66 31.19
C GLU A 799 20.48 12.24 31.07
N PRO A 800 19.62 12.12 32.10
CA PRO A 800 18.18 12.45 32.00
C PRO A 800 17.87 13.92 31.67
N ASP A 801 18.83 14.82 31.85
CA ASP A 801 18.73 16.26 31.60
C ASP A 801 19.16 16.68 30.18
N LEU A 802 19.71 15.76 29.38
CA LEU A 802 20.07 16.03 28.00
C LEU A 802 18.82 16.19 27.12
N SER A 803 18.77 17.31 26.38
CA SER A 803 17.71 17.59 25.40
C SER A 803 18.29 18.23 24.13
N GLY A 804 17.50 18.25 23.05
CA GLY A 804 17.89 18.85 21.78
C GLY A 804 19.17 18.24 21.18
N GLU A 805 19.99 19.08 20.54
CA GLU A 805 21.22 18.67 19.83
C GLU A 805 22.24 17.96 20.75
N ALA A 806 22.31 18.33 22.03
CA ALA A 806 23.19 17.67 22.98
C ALA A 806 22.80 16.20 23.19
N ALA A 807 21.50 15.90 23.32
CA ALA A 807 21.01 14.54 23.40
C ALA A 807 21.31 13.74 22.13
N ILE A 808 21.17 14.37 20.94
CA ILE A 808 21.48 13.75 19.64
C ILE A 808 22.97 13.45 19.53
N TYR A 809 23.85 14.36 19.96
CA TYR A 809 25.29 14.16 19.94
C TYR A 809 25.68 12.95 20.80
N TRP A 810 25.15 12.85 22.02
CA TRP A 810 25.42 11.71 22.90
C TRP A 810 24.80 10.40 22.41
N ALA A 811 23.63 10.45 21.77
CA ALA A 811 23.07 9.30 21.07
C ALA A 811 24.01 8.79 19.97
N TYR A 812 24.61 9.71 19.21
CA TYR A 812 25.66 9.37 18.25
C TYR A 812 26.90 8.77 18.93
N GLN A 813 27.35 9.32 20.05
CA GLN A 813 28.49 8.76 20.77
C GLN A 813 28.26 7.30 21.18
N ARG A 814 27.03 6.98 21.62
CA ARG A 814 26.66 5.61 21.98
C ARG A 814 26.58 4.73 20.73
N TRP A 815 25.82 5.18 19.74
CA TRP A 815 25.63 4.47 18.48
C TRP A 815 26.95 4.17 17.78
N LEU A 816 27.88 5.12 17.72
CA LEU A 816 29.18 4.92 17.09
C LEU A 816 30.02 3.86 17.82
N ARG A 817 29.88 3.68 19.15
CA ARG A 817 30.54 2.58 19.87
C ARG A 817 30.05 1.23 19.39
N ASP A 818 28.73 1.09 19.33
CA ASP A 818 28.07 -0.15 18.95
C ASP A 818 28.32 -0.45 17.46
N TRP A 819 28.29 0.60 16.62
CA TRP A 819 28.47 0.49 15.18
C TRP A 819 29.91 0.30 14.72
N MET A 820 30.88 1.01 15.31
CA MET A 820 32.29 0.96 14.88
C MET A 820 33.13 -0.06 15.63
N GLY A 821 32.66 -0.52 16.80
CA GLY A 821 33.39 -1.43 17.67
C GLY A 821 34.53 -0.74 18.44
N SER A 822 35.42 -1.54 19.04
CA SER A 822 36.45 -1.07 19.98
C SER A 822 37.71 -0.49 19.34
N ALA A 823 37.92 -0.69 18.03
CA ALA A 823 39.15 -0.29 17.35
C ALA A 823 39.25 1.24 17.21
N SER A 824 40.28 1.84 17.79
CA SER A 824 40.54 3.28 17.67
C SER A 824 40.91 3.67 16.24
N ARG A 825 40.35 4.78 15.74
CA ARG A 825 40.52 5.26 14.35
C ARG A 825 40.79 6.75 14.30
N CYS A 826 41.60 7.18 13.33
CA CYS A 826 41.86 8.58 13.02
C CYS A 826 41.59 8.83 11.55
N ILE A 827 40.79 9.85 11.23
CA ILE A 827 40.50 10.25 9.85
C ILE A 827 40.98 11.68 9.66
N ARG A 828 41.94 11.91 8.77
CA ARG A 828 42.50 13.25 8.47
C ARG A 828 41.97 13.77 7.15
N LEU A 829 41.52 15.02 7.13
CA LEU A 829 40.96 15.69 5.95
C LEU A 829 42.00 16.62 5.34
N PHE A 830 42.34 16.40 4.07
CA PHE A 830 43.28 17.23 3.32
C PHE A 830 42.56 17.91 2.16
N VAL A 831 42.54 19.25 2.14
CA VAL A 831 42.12 20.06 0.98
C VAL A 831 43.36 20.65 0.35
N ASP A 832 43.62 20.38 -0.93
CA ASP A 832 44.80 20.88 -1.66
C ASP A 832 46.13 20.63 -0.91
N ASN A 833 46.23 19.45 -0.28
CA ASN A 833 47.33 18.99 0.58
C ASN A 833 47.52 19.73 1.93
N ALA A 834 46.64 20.66 2.28
CA ALA A 834 46.58 21.23 3.63
C ALA A 834 45.63 20.41 4.51
N ASN A 835 46.07 20.03 5.72
CA ASN A 835 45.20 19.37 6.70
C ASN A 835 44.19 20.40 7.24
N VAL A 836 42.91 20.20 6.94
CA VAL A 836 41.82 21.11 7.32
C VAL A 836 41.00 20.61 8.52
N GLY A 837 41.29 19.40 9.03
CA GLY A 837 40.64 18.86 10.21
C GLY A 837 40.90 17.36 10.40
N GLN A 838 40.65 16.85 11.60
CA GLN A 838 40.82 15.44 11.91
C GLN A 838 39.71 14.92 12.83
N PHE A 839 39.29 13.68 12.60
CA PHE A 839 38.43 12.92 13.50
C PHE A 839 39.28 11.95 14.31
N VAL A 840 39.03 11.85 15.60
CA VAL A 840 39.63 10.86 16.50
C VAL A 840 38.51 10.05 17.14
N TYR A 841 38.56 8.74 16.94
CA TYR A 841 37.66 7.77 17.55
C TYR A 841 38.41 6.86 18.52
N ASP A 842 38.00 6.88 19.79
CA ASP A 842 38.62 6.16 20.90
C ASP A 842 37.57 5.78 21.95
N THR A 843 37.25 4.48 22.03
CA THR A 843 36.23 3.96 22.96
C THR A 843 36.61 4.02 24.43
N SER A 844 37.89 4.26 24.75
CA SER A 844 38.34 4.40 26.15
C SER A 844 37.91 5.73 26.80
N LYS A 845 37.62 6.75 25.98
CA LYS A 845 37.15 8.05 26.44
C LYS A 845 35.63 8.09 26.55
N PRO A 846 35.01 8.95 27.39
CA PRO A 846 33.55 9.12 27.44
C PRO A 846 32.95 9.58 26.08
N GLU A 847 33.56 10.60 25.48
CA GLU A 847 33.31 10.98 24.08
C GLU A 847 34.12 10.06 23.18
N ALA A 848 33.46 9.06 22.59
CA ALA A 848 34.10 8.09 21.73
C ALA A 848 34.61 8.72 20.42
N MET A 849 33.96 9.77 19.91
CA MET A 849 34.29 10.45 18.67
C MET A 849 34.42 11.96 18.89
N GLN A 850 35.57 12.51 18.50
CA GLN A 850 35.89 13.93 18.56
C GLN A 850 36.37 14.43 17.20
N TYR A 851 35.92 15.63 16.81
CA TYR A 851 36.40 16.32 15.62
C TYR A 851 37.22 17.54 16.03
N TYR A 852 38.39 17.69 15.41
CA TYR A 852 39.28 18.82 15.62
C TYR A 852 39.38 19.61 14.30
N PRO A 853 38.88 20.86 14.26
CA PRO A 853 38.99 21.72 13.10
C PRO A 853 40.44 22.22 12.91
N VAL A 854 40.73 22.81 11.74
CA VAL A 854 42.09 23.26 11.35
C VAL A 854 42.79 24.11 12.41
N TRP A 855 42.06 24.99 13.11
CA TRP A 855 42.64 25.89 14.11
C TRP A 855 42.99 25.22 15.45
N GLU A 856 42.55 23.98 15.68
CA GLU A 856 42.84 23.19 16.89
C GLU A 856 43.89 22.09 16.65
N LEU A 857 44.30 21.87 15.39
CA LEU A 857 45.25 20.82 15.03
C LEU A 857 46.63 21.02 15.67
N ALA A 858 47.09 22.26 15.80
CA ALA A 858 48.43 22.58 16.33
C ALA A 858 48.59 22.28 17.83
N THR A 859 47.49 22.22 18.57
CA THR A 859 47.45 22.01 20.03
C THR A 859 47.09 20.58 20.41
N THR A 860 46.72 19.74 19.45
CA THR A 860 46.24 18.38 19.70
C THR A 860 47.40 17.38 19.68
N PRO A 861 47.67 16.64 20.77
CA PRO A 861 48.72 15.62 20.76
C PRO A 861 48.40 14.53 19.71
N PRO A 862 49.40 14.00 18.99
CA PRO A 862 49.17 12.89 18.07
C PRO A 862 48.69 11.70 18.89
N ALA A 863 47.41 11.36 18.76
CA ALA A 863 46.86 10.21 19.45
C ALA A 863 47.63 8.95 19.01
N ALA A 864 47.95 8.06 19.95
CA ALA A 864 48.49 6.75 19.63
C ALA A 864 47.36 5.89 19.06
N VAL A 865 47.04 6.08 17.78
CA VAL A 865 45.87 5.47 17.14
C VAL A 865 46.27 4.23 16.36
N GLY A 866 45.45 3.18 16.47
CA GLY A 866 45.68 1.91 15.76
C GLY A 866 45.54 1.98 14.24
N ILE A 867 44.58 2.76 13.72
CA ILE A 867 44.32 2.88 12.27
C ILE A 867 44.16 4.37 11.89
N THR A 868 44.93 4.83 10.90
CA THR A 868 44.85 6.20 10.35
C THR A 868 44.45 6.15 8.87
N GLN A 869 43.48 6.97 8.49
CA GLN A 869 42.97 7.11 7.13
C GLN A 869 43.07 8.57 6.67
N ASP A 870 43.63 8.79 5.49
CA ASP A 870 43.77 10.12 4.90
C ASP A 870 42.75 10.29 3.76
N LEU A 871 41.96 11.37 3.82
CA LEU A 871 41.05 11.77 2.76
C LEU A 871 41.58 13.02 2.10
N HIS A 872 41.96 12.88 0.83
CA HIS A 872 42.42 13.98 0.00
C HIS A 872 41.26 14.43 -0.89
N ILE A 873 40.77 15.64 -0.65
CA ILE A 873 39.62 16.23 -1.31
C ILE A 873 40.05 17.47 -2.12
N ALA A 874 39.41 17.69 -3.27
CA ALA A 874 39.67 18.81 -4.16
C ALA A 874 38.36 19.36 -4.76
N HIS A 875 38.33 20.66 -5.04
CA HIS A 875 37.17 21.30 -5.63
C HIS A 875 36.99 20.82 -7.08
N GLY A 876 35.82 20.26 -7.40
CA GLY A 876 35.55 19.51 -8.65
C GLY A 876 35.52 20.33 -9.95
N GLY A 877 35.92 21.61 -9.92
CA GLY A 877 36.06 22.47 -11.09
C GLY A 877 37.40 22.35 -11.82
N ASP A 878 38.49 22.07 -11.10
CA ASP A 878 39.85 22.34 -11.59
C ASP A 878 40.79 21.13 -11.63
N SER A 879 40.35 19.95 -11.18
CA SER A 879 41.23 18.77 -11.04
C SER A 879 40.75 17.54 -11.81
N ASP A 880 41.50 17.19 -12.85
CA ASP A 880 41.38 15.90 -13.55
C ASP A 880 42.04 14.74 -12.79
N ASN A 881 42.63 15.00 -11.61
CA ASN A 881 43.30 13.97 -10.83
C ASN A 881 42.29 12.97 -10.25
N GLN A 882 42.30 11.74 -10.77
CA GLN A 882 41.37 10.69 -10.36
C GLN A 882 41.62 10.16 -8.94
N GLN A 883 42.81 10.43 -8.37
CA GLN A 883 43.18 10.03 -7.01
C GLN A 883 42.61 10.94 -5.92
N LEU A 884 42.08 12.12 -6.28
CA LEU A 884 41.48 13.07 -5.34
C LEU A 884 39.96 12.88 -5.31
N LEU A 885 39.38 12.94 -4.11
CA LEU A 885 37.94 13.00 -3.95
C LEU A 885 37.45 14.39 -4.38
N ARG A 886 36.35 14.44 -5.12
CA ARG A 886 35.76 15.68 -5.62
C ARG A 886 34.62 16.13 -4.72
N TYR A 887 34.59 17.43 -4.42
CA TYR A 887 33.45 18.10 -3.81
C TYR A 887 33.05 19.37 -4.58
N ARG A 888 31.82 19.83 -4.40
CA ARG A 888 31.31 21.11 -4.94
C ARG A 888 30.97 22.09 -3.83
N ASN A 889 31.11 23.39 -4.11
CA ASN A 889 30.67 24.45 -3.19
C ASN A 889 29.17 24.37 -2.85
N HIS A 890 28.36 23.87 -3.78
CA HIS A 890 26.94 23.63 -3.58
C HIS A 890 26.61 22.19 -3.15
N GLY A 891 27.61 21.34 -2.92
CA GLY A 891 27.46 19.95 -2.50
C GLY A 891 27.34 19.81 -0.98
N ILE A 892 27.03 18.59 -0.52
CA ILE A 892 26.69 18.31 0.90
C ILE A 892 27.84 18.66 1.87
N TYR A 893 29.09 18.49 1.44
CA TYR A 893 30.26 18.76 2.26
C TYR A 893 30.29 20.21 2.75
N VAL A 894 30.02 21.17 1.86
CA VAL A 894 30.03 22.60 2.19
C VAL A 894 28.69 23.02 2.79
N LYS A 895 27.57 22.70 2.12
CA LYS A 895 26.23 23.18 2.53
C LYS A 895 25.77 22.63 3.89
N TYR A 896 26.14 21.40 4.23
CA TYR A 896 25.69 20.75 5.47
C TYR A 896 26.81 20.60 6.50
N PHE A 897 27.92 19.94 6.14
CA PHE A 897 28.95 19.63 7.14
C PHE A 897 29.78 20.84 7.55
N GLN A 898 30.10 21.77 6.64
CA GLN A 898 30.88 22.97 6.99
C GLN A 898 30.04 24.17 7.46
N SER A 899 28.73 24.21 7.21
CA SER A 899 27.94 25.43 7.42
C SER A 899 27.75 25.88 8.87
N GLU A 900 28.05 25.02 9.85
CA GLU A 900 28.03 25.38 11.29
C GLU A 900 29.44 25.59 11.87
N LEU A 901 30.49 25.48 11.04
CA LEU A 901 31.87 25.67 11.47
C LEU A 901 32.25 27.15 11.38
N VAL A 902 32.43 27.79 12.52
CA VAL A 902 32.90 29.18 12.61
C VAL A 902 34.39 29.19 12.97
N PRO A 903 35.27 29.78 12.14
CA PRO A 903 36.70 29.81 12.40
C PRO A 903 37.05 30.39 13.77
N HIS A 904 37.95 29.71 14.50
CA HIS A 904 38.45 30.11 15.82
C HIS A 904 37.42 30.12 16.96
N GLU A 905 36.24 29.55 16.75
CA GLU A 905 35.22 29.35 17.79
C GLU A 905 35.14 27.89 18.22
N LEU A 906 34.63 27.65 19.42
CA LEU A 906 34.31 26.31 19.91
C LEU A 906 33.15 25.72 19.09
N LEU A 907 33.20 24.43 18.83
CA LEU A 907 32.13 23.73 18.12
C LEU A 907 30.81 23.80 18.91
N SER A 908 29.77 24.33 18.28
CA SER A 908 28.40 24.27 18.79
C SER A 908 27.92 22.81 18.85
N ASP A 909 26.89 22.52 19.67
CA ASP A 909 26.35 21.15 19.75
C ASP A 909 25.80 20.67 18.40
N LYS A 910 25.19 21.57 17.62
CA LYS A 910 24.76 21.29 16.25
C LYS A 910 25.93 20.94 15.34
N ALA A 911 27.06 21.66 15.41
CA ALA A 911 28.27 21.34 14.67
C ALA A 911 28.81 19.95 15.09
N LYS A 912 28.83 19.64 16.39
CA LYS A 912 29.24 18.32 16.90
C LYS A 912 28.37 17.18 16.37
N VAL A 913 27.04 17.36 16.34
CA VAL A 913 26.10 16.38 15.75
C VAL A 913 26.41 16.15 14.28
N ARG A 914 26.58 17.21 13.49
CA ARG A 914 26.91 17.09 12.06
C ARG A 914 28.26 16.43 11.83
N MET A 915 29.26 16.70 12.67
CA MET A 915 30.56 16.04 12.60
C MET A 915 30.49 14.57 12.99
N ALA A 916 29.65 14.20 13.97
CA ALA A 916 29.43 12.79 14.31
C ALA A 916 28.76 12.01 13.18
N GLU A 917 27.78 12.63 12.54
CA GLU A 917 27.15 12.11 11.33
C GLU A 917 28.13 12.03 10.15
N PHE A 918 29.02 13.02 10.00
CA PHE A 918 30.04 12.96 8.95
C PHE A 918 31.02 11.81 9.20
N PHE A 919 31.45 11.62 10.44
CA PHE A 919 32.28 10.48 10.82
C PHE A 919 31.57 9.15 10.55
N GLU A 920 30.28 9.01 10.87
CA GLU A 920 29.46 7.84 10.51
C GLU A 920 29.54 7.57 9.00
N VAL A 921 29.39 8.60 8.17
CA VAL A 921 29.44 8.50 6.70
C VAL A 921 30.81 8.04 6.20
N LEU A 922 31.89 8.64 6.70
CA LEU A 922 33.25 8.35 6.26
C LEU A 922 33.73 6.96 6.72
N ALA A 923 33.34 6.55 7.93
CA ALA A 923 33.85 5.35 8.57
C ALA A 923 33.02 4.09 8.24
N THR A 924 31.78 4.25 7.74
CA THR A 924 30.90 3.14 7.37
C THR A 924 31.37 2.44 6.09
N ARG A 925 31.60 1.13 6.16
CA ARG A 925 32.06 0.30 5.03
C ARG A 925 30.88 -0.28 4.26
N ILE A 926 30.80 0.03 2.96
CA ILE A 926 29.72 -0.43 2.08
C ILE A 926 30.33 -1.25 0.94
N TYR A 927 29.80 -2.45 0.72
CA TYR A 927 30.16 -3.33 -0.38
C TYR A 927 28.92 -3.55 -1.24
N ILE A 928 29.00 -3.28 -2.54
CA ILE A 928 27.87 -3.37 -3.47
C ILE A 928 28.20 -4.32 -4.61
N PHE A 929 27.38 -5.35 -4.81
CA PHE A 929 27.36 -6.22 -5.97
C PHE A 929 26.11 -5.94 -6.79
N ASP A 930 26.22 -4.99 -7.73
CA ASP A 930 25.15 -4.64 -8.66
C ASP A 930 25.76 -4.00 -9.92
N SER A 931 25.61 -4.65 -11.07
CA SER A 931 26.21 -4.18 -12.32
C SER A 931 25.67 -2.79 -12.73
N ARG A 932 24.40 -2.47 -12.41
CA ARG A 932 23.81 -1.18 -12.78
C ARG A 932 24.41 -0.02 -12.00
N VAL A 933 24.82 -0.28 -10.76
CA VAL A 933 25.53 0.68 -9.91
C VAL A 933 26.99 0.79 -10.36
N PHE A 934 27.62 -0.34 -10.62
CA PHE A 934 29.02 -0.43 -11.07
C PHE A 934 29.31 0.44 -12.31
N TYR A 935 28.46 0.34 -13.34
CA TYR A 935 28.64 1.09 -14.58
C TYR A 935 28.31 2.60 -14.47
N ARG A 936 27.69 3.06 -13.37
CA ARG A 936 27.34 4.47 -13.16
C ARG A 936 28.43 5.30 -12.47
N ILE A 937 29.22 4.69 -11.58
CA ILE A 937 30.17 5.39 -10.69
C ILE A 937 31.45 5.87 -11.44
N GLY A 938 31.67 5.42 -12.67
CA GLY A 938 32.79 5.88 -13.52
C GLY A 938 33.70 4.73 -13.95
N ASN A 939 34.98 5.03 -14.20
CA ASN A 939 36.00 4.05 -14.60
C ASN A 939 36.64 3.33 -13.38
N ALA A 940 37.51 2.36 -13.63
CA ALA A 940 38.13 1.54 -12.60
C ALA A 940 38.95 2.34 -11.56
N GLU A 941 39.74 3.32 -12.00
CA GLU A 941 40.54 4.18 -11.11
C GLU A 941 39.67 4.96 -10.12
N ARG A 942 38.50 5.45 -10.57
CA ARG A 942 37.57 6.16 -9.70
C ARG A 942 37.00 5.24 -8.63
N ARG A 943 36.56 4.04 -9.00
CA ARG A 943 36.07 3.04 -8.05
C ARG A 943 37.14 2.66 -7.02
N GLN A 944 38.40 2.52 -7.44
CA GLN A 944 39.52 2.25 -6.53
C GLN A 944 39.73 3.40 -5.53
N THR A 945 39.62 4.65 -5.98
CA THR A 945 39.73 5.83 -5.13
C THR A 945 38.62 5.88 -4.07
N LEU A 946 37.38 5.61 -4.46
CA LEU A 946 36.23 5.53 -3.54
C LEU A 946 36.38 4.39 -2.54
N ALA A 947 36.84 3.22 -2.97
CA ALA A 947 37.11 2.08 -2.09
C ALA A 947 38.20 2.41 -1.06
N ARG A 948 39.31 3.01 -1.49
CA ARG A 948 40.45 3.33 -0.62
C ARG A 948 40.15 4.45 0.38
N GLN A 949 39.54 5.54 -0.06
CA GLN A 949 39.39 6.76 0.76
C GLN A 949 38.00 6.93 1.38
N LEU A 950 36.95 6.36 0.79
CA LEU A 950 35.57 6.45 1.31
C LEU A 950 34.99 5.09 1.70
N LEU A 951 35.80 4.02 1.70
CA LEU A 951 35.37 2.67 2.09
C LEU A 951 34.11 2.22 1.33
N LEU A 952 34.01 2.59 0.06
CA LEU A 952 32.90 2.29 -0.85
C LEU A 952 33.39 1.34 -1.94
N HIS A 953 33.12 0.06 -1.75
CA HIS A 953 33.53 -1.01 -2.66
C HIS A 953 32.37 -1.38 -3.57
N ILE A 954 32.58 -1.38 -4.88
CA ILE A 954 31.54 -1.65 -5.88
C ILE A 954 32.08 -2.65 -6.89
N PHE A 955 31.33 -3.74 -7.07
CA PHE A 955 31.70 -4.89 -7.89
C PHE A 955 30.64 -5.15 -8.96
N ASP A 956 31.10 -5.65 -10.10
CA ASP A 956 30.24 -6.15 -11.17
C ASP A 956 29.76 -7.58 -10.87
N GLU A 957 28.48 -7.88 -11.10
CA GLU A 957 27.90 -9.23 -10.90
C GLU A 957 28.49 -10.26 -11.89
N THR A 958 29.05 -9.79 -13.02
CA THR A 958 29.60 -10.66 -14.08
C THR A 958 31.12 -10.76 -14.09
N ASN A 959 31.80 -9.90 -13.33
CA ASN A 959 33.27 -9.79 -13.30
C ASN A 959 33.91 -9.65 -14.71
N GLN A 960 33.31 -8.86 -15.60
CA GLN A 960 33.77 -8.69 -16.99
C GLN A 960 35.16 -8.05 -17.13
N GLU A 961 35.64 -7.35 -16.10
CA GLU A 961 36.98 -6.72 -16.10
C GLU A 961 38.11 -7.72 -15.82
N ALA A 962 37.81 -8.95 -15.40
CA ALA A 962 38.80 -10.01 -15.23
C ALA A 962 38.97 -10.82 -16.53
N GLU A 963 40.21 -11.03 -16.99
CA GLU A 963 40.54 -11.70 -18.27
C GLU A 963 39.91 -13.10 -18.45
N ASN A 964 39.47 -13.74 -17.36
CA ASN A 964 38.90 -15.09 -17.34
C ASN A 964 37.37 -15.16 -17.10
N ASN A 965 36.65 -14.03 -16.92
CA ASN A 965 35.21 -13.99 -16.58
C ASN A 965 34.78 -14.87 -15.38
N ASP A 966 35.71 -15.20 -14.47
CA ASP A 966 35.44 -16.07 -13.31
C ASP A 966 34.78 -15.27 -12.17
N TRP A 967 33.49 -14.98 -12.34
CA TRP A 967 32.69 -14.27 -11.33
C TRP A 967 32.52 -15.10 -10.04
N LEU A 968 32.40 -16.42 -10.15
CA LEU A 968 32.18 -17.31 -9.00
C LEU A 968 33.45 -17.49 -8.19
N GLY A 969 34.61 -17.65 -8.84
CA GLY A 969 35.90 -17.66 -8.16
C GLY A 969 36.19 -16.33 -7.47
N HIS A 970 35.85 -15.20 -8.09
CA HIS A 970 35.95 -13.89 -7.46
C HIS A 970 35.12 -13.81 -6.16
N TRP A 971 33.84 -14.21 -6.19
CA TRP A 971 33.02 -14.29 -4.97
C TRP A 971 33.60 -15.28 -3.96
N THR A 972 33.95 -16.49 -4.37
CA THR A 972 34.40 -17.56 -3.46
C THR A 972 35.70 -17.21 -2.74
N GLN A 973 36.63 -16.54 -3.43
CA GLN A 973 37.91 -16.11 -2.86
C GLN A 973 37.78 -14.90 -1.93
N GLN A 974 36.80 -14.02 -2.18
CA GLN A 974 36.70 -12.73 -1.48
C GLN A 974 35.59 -12.65 -0.43
N ARG A 975 34.54 -13.49 -0.52
CA ARG A 975 33.36 -13.41 0.36
C ARG A 975 33.72 -13.39 1.85
N GLU A 976 34.72 -14.17 2.27
CA GLU A 976 35.11 -14.23 3.68
C GLU A 976 35.54 -12.85 4.20
N TRP A 977 36.53 -12.23 3.57
CA TRP A 977 37.04 -10.94 4.04
C TRP A 977 35.99 -9.82 3.85
N ILE A 978 35.22 -9.86 2.74
CA ILE A 978 34.14 -8.91 2.48
C ILE A 978 33.09 -8.95 3.59
N ILE A 979 32.59 -10.14 3.94
CA ILE A 979 31.55 -10.30 4.97
C ILE A 979 32.08 -9.88 6.34
N ARG A 980 33.31 -10.29 6.69
CA ARG A 980 33.94 -9.93 7.97
C ARG A 980 34.16 -8.43 8.13
N GLU A 981 34.47 -7.71 7.06
CA GLU A 981 34.81 -6.28 7.11
C GLU A 981 33.65 -5.34 6.80
N SER A 982 32.62 -5.80 6.09
CA SER A 982 31.49 -4.96 5.68
C SER A 982 30.64 -4.51 6.87
N HIS A 983 30.13 -3.28 6.84
CA HIS A 983 28.99 -2.91 7.68
C HIS A 983 27.69 -3.10 6.90
N PHE A 984 27.70 -2.72 5.62
CA PHE A 984 26.63 -3.02 4.68
C PHE A 984 27.15 -3.90 3.55
N LEU A 985 26.52 -5.05 3.34
CA LEU A 985 26.71 -5.90 2.17
C LEU A 985 25.46 -5.83 1.30
N VAL A 986 25.57 -5.14 0.17
CA VAL A 986 24.48 -4.95 -0.78
C VAL A 986 24.61 -5.96 -1.91
N LEU A 987 23.64 -6.87 -2.02
CA LEU A 987 23.61 -7.90 -3.07
C LEU A 987 22.34 -7.78 -3.90
N HIS A 988 22.50 -7.75 -5.22
CA HIS A 988 21.36 -7.87 -6.10
C HIS A 988 20.80 -9.30 -6.09
N LEU A 989 19.47 -9.42 -6.10
CA LEU A 989 18.76 -10.70 -6.02
C LEU A 989 19.20 -11.68 -7.11
N SER A 990 19.41 -11.20 -8.34
CA SER A 990 19.84 -12.08 -9.44
C SER A 990 21.23 -12.65 -9.23
N PHE A 991 22.12 -11.93 -8.53
CA PHE A 991 23.44 -12.44 -8.16
C PHE A 991 23.33 -13.59 -7.14
N ILE A 992 22.47 -13.43 -6.13
CA ILE A 992 22.17 -14.47 -5.13
C ILE A 992 21.60 -15.73 -5.82
N GLU A 993 20.61 -15.54 -6.70
CA GLU A 993 19.99 -16.64 -7.46
C GLU A 993 21.02 -17.41 -8.29
N LYS A 994 21.96 -16.70 -8.93
CA LYS A 994 23.04 -17.31 -9.71
C LYS A 994 23.95 -18.18 -8.84
N ILE A 995 24.26 -17.75 -7.62
CA ILE A 995 25.05 -18.54 -6.65
C ILE A 995 24.28 -19.78 -6.22
N LEU A 996 23.01 -19.62 -5.83
CA LEU A 996 22.14 -20.73 -5.40
C LEU A 996 22.04 -21.81 -6.48
N VAL A 997 21.75 -21.43 -7.72
CA VAL A 997 21.66 -22.38 -8.85
C VAL A 997 22.99 -23.07 -9.11
N THR A 998 24.11 -22.34 -9.05
CA THR A 998 25.43 -22.89 -9.43
C THR A 998 26.04 -23.78 -8.36
N LYS A 999 25.85 -23.46 -7.06
CA LYS A 999 26.49 -24.18 -5.95
C LYS A 999 25.57 -25.13 -5.19
N TYR A 1000 24.27 -24.82 -5.16
CA TYR A 1000 23.30 -25.46 -4.26
C TYR A 1000 22.07 -26.02 -5.01
N GLY A 1001 22.13 -26.17 -6.33
CA GLY A 1001 21.02 -26.70 -7.13
C GLY A 1001 20.57 -28.12 -6.73
N ASP A 1002 21.48 -28.92 -6.15
CA ASP A 1002 21.20 -30.27 -5.65
C ASP A 1002 20.84 -30.31 -4.14
N HIS A 1003 20.77 -29.16 -3.47
CA HIS A 1003 20.46 -29.10 -2.03
C HIS A 1003 18.98 -29.47 -1.78
N PRO A 1004 18.63 -30.26 -0.74
CA PRO A 1004 17.25 -30.66 -0.47
C PRO A 1004 16.27 -29.48 -0.29
N ASP A 1005 16.75 -28.40 0.30
CA ASP A 1005 15.98 -27.16 0.52
C ASP A 1005 16.08 -26.18 -0.66
N PHE A 1006 16.71 -26.57 -1.78
CA PHE A 1006 16.80 -25.72 -2.96
C PHE A 1006 15.40 -25.48 -3.53
N ALA A 1007 15.03 -24.20 -3.59
CA ALA A 1007 13.85 -23.71 -4.28
C ALA A 1007 14.18 -22.34 -4.86
N ASP A 1008 13.52 -21.99 -5.97
CA ASP A 1008 13.64 -20.65 -6.55
C ASP A 1008 13.42 -19.58 -5.47
N GLU A 1009 14.31 -18.58 -5.41
CA GLU A 1009 14.26 -17.46 -4.46
C GLU A 1009 14.44 -17.86 -2.97
N ASN A 1010 15.05 -19.00 -2.64
CA ASN A 1010 15.37 -19.37 -1.25
C ASN A 1010 16.60 -18.62 -0.71
N ILE A 1011 16.40 -17.36 -0.31
CA ILE A 1011 17.48 -16.53 0.28
C ILE A 1011 17.89 -17.03 1.67
N GLY A 1012 17.00 -17.70 2.42
CA GLY A 1012 17.35 -18.30 3.71
C GLY A 1012 18.51 -19.29 3.59
N LEU A 1013 18.46 -20.15 2.57
CA LEU A 1013 19.55 -21.09 2.24
C LEU A 1013 20.84 -20.35 1.89
N PHE A 1014 20.77 -19.28 1.08
CA PHE A 1014 21.94 -18.47 0.77
C PHE A 1014 22.56 -17.86 2.03
N ILE A 1015 21.76 -17.26 2.92
CA ILE A 1015 22.25 -16.67 4.16
C ILE A 1015 22.93 -17.74 5.02
N GLN A 1016 22.29 -18.91 5.18
CA GLN A 1016 22.82 -20.01 5.97
C GLN A 1016 24.18 -20.52 5.46
N GLU A 1017 24.32 -20.70 4.14
CA GLU A 1017 25.51 -21.34 3.57
C GLU A 1017 26.63 -20.36 3.19
N GLU A 1018 26.28 -19.14 2.78
CA GLU A 1018 27.23 -18.17 2.24
C GLU A 1018 27.56 -17.03 3.22
N ILE A 1019 26.65 -16.68 4.13
CA ILE A 1019 26.80 -15.52 5.03
C ILE A 1019 27.13 -15.94 6.47
N MET A 1020 26.34 -16.84 7.06
CA MET A 1020 26.48 -17.28 8.45
C MET A 1020 27.88 -17.77 8.84
N PRO A 1021 28.63 -18.51 7.99
CA PRO A 1021 29.97 -18.99 8.34
C PRO A 1021 30.99 -17.87 8.61
N PHE A 1022 30.74 -16.65 8.13
CA PHE A 1022 31.71 -15.56 8.19
C PHE A 1022 31.23 -14.36 9.02
N VAL A 1023 29.91 -14.21 9.21
CA VAL A 1023 29.31 -13.12 9.98
C VAL A 1023 29.19 -13.43 11.47
N THR A 1024 29.25 -14.71 11.84
CA THR A 1024 29.14 -15.15 13.23
C THR A 1024 30.48 -15.06 13.95
N ASP A 1025 30.42 -14.67 15.22
CA ASP A 1025 31.57 -14.70 16.12
C ASP A 1025 31.84 -16.11 16.68
N SER A 1026 32.85 -16.25 17.54
CA SER A 1026 33.21 -17.51 18.18
C SER A 1026 32.12 -18.08 19.10
N SER A 1027 31.10 -17.29 19.47
CA SER A 1027 29.95 -17.71 20.26
C SER A 1027 28.75 -18.12 19.39
N GLY A 1028 28.87 -18.02 18.07
CA GLY A 1028 27.79 -18.31 17.11
C GLY A 1028 26.78 -17.17 16.96
N GLN A 1029 27.02 -16.01 17.57
CA GLN A 1029 26.18 -14.83 17.45
C GLN A 1029 26.57 -14.02 16.20
N VAL A 1030 25.57 -13.49 15.49
CA VAL A 1030 25.80 -12.60 14.34
C VAL A 1030 26.29 -11.25 14.86
N ARG A 1031 27.36 -10.73 14.27
CA ARG A 1031 27.91 -9.41 14.63
C ARG A 1031 26.86 -8.30 14.45
N GLU A 1032 26.68 -7.47 15.48
CA GLU A 1032 25.61 -6.44 15.52
C GLU A 1032 25.76 -5.30 14.50
N ASN A 1033 26.99 -4.99 14.08
CA ASN A 1033 27.29 -3.95 13.09
C ASN A 1033 27.39 -4.48 11.65
N PHE A 1034 26.64 -5.55 11.33
CA PHE A 1034 26.50 -6.07 9.98
C PHE A 1034 25.04 -6.01 9.52
N VAL A 1035 24.83 -5.56 8.29
CA VAL A 1035 23.53 -5.54 7.62
C VAL A 1035 23.67 -6.06 6.20
N LEU A 1036 22.93 -7.12 5.88
CA LEU A 1036 22.73 -7.63 4.54
C LEU A 1036 21.59 -6.84 3.88
N VAL A 1037 21.88 -6.17 2.76
CA VAL A 1037 20.89 -5.41 2.00
C VAL A 1037 20.66 -6.10 0.67
N ILE A 1038 19.42 -6.52 0.44
CA ILE A 1038 19.04 -7.20 -0.81
C ILE A 1038 18.34 -6.19 -1.71
N THR A 1039 18.76 -6.12 -2.98
CA THR A 1039 18.15 -5.25 -3.98
C THR A 1039 17.43 -6.10 -5.04
N THR A 1040 16.27 -5.63 -5.52
CA THR A 1040 15.60 -6.24 -6.68
C THR A 1040 14.97 -5.17 -7.56
N GLY A 1041 15.04 -5.36 -8.88
CA GLY A 1041 14.42 -4.46 -9.86
C GLY A 1041 12.98 -4.82 -10.24
N ARG A 1042 12.50 -6.05 -9.96
CA ARG A 1042 11.20 -6.56 -10.47
C ARG A 1042 10.17 -6.88 -9.39
N GLY A 1043 10.38 -6.42 -8.16
CA GLY A 1043 9.43 -6.62 -7.07
C GLY A 1043 9.14 -8.07 -6.71
N ARG A 1044 10.13 -8.95 -6.89
CA ARG A 1044 10.09 -10.32 -6.38
C ARG A 1044 10.20 -10.27 -4.86
N THR A 1045 9.15 -10.69 -4.16
CA THR A 1045 9.07 -10.67 -2.69
C THR A 1045 8.84 -12.04 -2.06
N LYS A 1046 8.71 -13.10 -2.86
CA LYS A 1046 8.52 -14.47 -2.33
C LYS A 1046 9.65 -14.88 -1.40
N TRP A 1047 10.88 -14.45 -1.69
CA TRP A 1047 12.02 -14.66 -0.81
C TRP A 1047 11.84 -14.03 0.58
N TRP A 1048 11.28 -12.81 0.67
CA TRP A 1048 11.08 -12.13 1.95
C TRP A 1048 9.93 -12.77 2.73
N THR A 1049 8.86 -13.14 2.04
CA THR A 1049 7.76 -13.91 2.61
C THR A 1049 8.26 -15.23 3.19
N ARG A 1050 9.07 -15.99 2.45
CA ARG A 1050 9.69 -17.23 2.99
C ARG A 1050 10.61 -16.97 4.18
N LEU A 1051 11.45 -15.92 4.13
CA LEU A 1051 12.28 -15.52 5.26
C LEU A 1051 11.45 -15.14 6.50
N THR A 1052 10.17 -14.79 6.31
CA THR A 1052 9.25 -14.36 7.36
C THR A 1052 8.39 -15.51 7.89
N GLU A 1053 7.89 -16.37 7.02
CA GLU A 1053 6.93 -17.45 7.34
C GLU A 1053 7.62 -18.76 7.77
N GLU A 1054 8.88 -18.98 7.37
CA GLU A 1054 9.63 -20.18 7.75
C GLU A 1054 10.39 -19.96 9.07
N ASP A 1055 9.96 -20.64 10.14
CA ASP A 1055 10.45 -20.45 11.51
C ASP A 1055 11.99 -20.54 11.63
N HIS A 1056 12.64 -21.45 10.88
CA HIS A 1056 14.11 -21.63 10.96
C HIS A 1056 14.90 -20.51 10.29
N TYR A 1057 14.27 -19.71 9.41
CA TYR A 1057 14.89 -18.54 8.78
C TYR A 1057 14.50 -17.21 9.41
N SER A 1058 13.45 -17.19 10.24
CA SER A 1058 12.90 -15.97 10.87
C SER A 1058 13.95 -15.10 11.58
N GLN A 1059 14.95 -15.73 12.22
CA GLN A 1059 16.05 -15.05 12.92
C GLN A 1059 16.95 -14.19 12.01
N TYR A 1060 17.00 -14.46 10.70
CA TYR A 1060 17.84 -13.72 9.76
C TYR A 1060 17.28 -12.33 9.45
N ARG A 1061 16.01 -12.06 9.79
CA ARG A 1061 15.36 -10.75 9.60
C ARG A 1061 16.03 -9.63 10.39
N ARG A 1062 16.69 -9.93 11.52
CA ARG A 1062 17.30 -8.90 12.39
C ARG A 1062 18.46 -8.14 11.73
N PHE A 1063 19.12 -8.74 10.75
CA PHE A 1063 20.25 -8.15 10.02
C PHE A 1063 20.04 -8.12 8.50
N THR A 1064 18.87 -8.52 8.01
CA THR A 1064 18.55 -8.50 6.57
C THR A 1064 17.54 -7.39 6.30
N SER A 1065 17.88 -6.50 5.37
CA SER A 1065 17.03 -5.43 4.90
C SER A 1065 16.89 -5.51 3.39
N PHE A 1066 15.87 -4.83 2.87
CA PHE A 1066 15.71 -4.64 1.44
C PHE A 1066 15.68 -3.15 1.09
N ARG A 1067 16.28 -2.86 -0.06
CA ARG A 1067 16.20 -1.55 -0.69
C ARG A 1067 15.82 -1.70 -2.17
N PRO A 1068 14.87 -0.91 -2.68
CA PRO A 1068 14.70 -0.76 -4.12
C PRO A 1068 16.04 -0.38 -4.74
N VAL A 1069 16.43 -1.06 -5.82
CA VAL A 1069 17.65 -0.65 -6.54
C VAL A 1069 17.52 0.79 -7.04
N GLU A 1070 16.30 1.23 -7.32
CA GLU A 1070 15.99 2.58 -7.76
C GLU A 1070 16.35 3.64 -6.70
N SER A 1071 16.23 3.34 -5.39
CA SER A 1071 16.69 4.23 -4.31
C SER A 1071 18.21 4.42 -4.38
N ILE A 1072 18.95 3.32 -4.58
CA ILE A 1072 20.42 3.34 -4.69
C ILE A 1072 20.86 4.08 -5.96
N ILE A 1073 20.19 3.81 -7.10
CA ILE A 1073 20.47 4.50 -8.36
C ILE A 1073 20.21 6.00 -8.21
N SER A 1074 19.05 6.39 -7.65
CA SER A 1074 18.71 7.79 -7.43
C SER A 1074 19.70 8.50 -6.52
N ALA A 1075 20.18 7.82 -5.46
CA ALA A 1075 21.19 8.36 -4.53
C ALA A 1075 22.53 8.67 -5.23
N ILE A 1076 22.89 7.88 -6.24
CA ILE A 1076 24.16 8.01 -6.98
C ILE A 1076 24.03 8.99 -8.14
N GLU A 1077 22.94 8.94 -8.92
CA GLU A 1077 22.83 9.70 -10.19
C GLU A 1077 22.96 11.21 -9.97
N ASP A 1078 22.31 11.76 -8.93
CA ASP A 1078 22.40 13.20 -8.62
C ASP A 1078 23.84 13.61 -8.30
N ALA A 1079 24.52 12.87 -7.42
CA ALA A 1079 25.88 13.20 -6.99
C ALA A 1079 26.93 12.98 -8.10
N VAL A 1080 26.78 11.91 -8.89
CA VAL A 1080 27.64 11.62 -10.04
C VAL A 1080 27.49 12.68 -11.12
N SER A 1081 26.26 13.14 -11.38
CA SER A 1081 26.02 14.22 -12.36
C SER A 1081 26.72 15.52 -11.97
N ARG A 1082 26.80 15.83 -10.66
CA ARG A 1082 27.53 16.98 -10.11
C ARG A 1082 29.04 16.74 -10.00
N ARG A 1083 29.48 15.49 -10.13
CA ARG A 1083 30.85 15.01 -9.86
C ARG A 1083 31.27 15.25 -8.40
N ASP A 1084 30.40 14.92 -7.45
CA ASP A 1084 30.66 15.03 -6.00
C ASP A 1084 30.69 13.64 -5.33
N ASP A 1085 31.87 13.22 -4.88
CA ASP A 1085 32.06 11.89 -4.27
C ASP A 1085 31.57 11.84 -2.83
N ILE A 1086 31.70 12.94 -2.09
CA ILE A 1086 31.29 13.01 -0.69
C ILE A 1086 29.77 12.92 -0.65
N GLU A 1087 29.09 13.63 -1.55
CA GLU A 1087 27.64 13.53 -1.73
C GLU A 1087 27.21 12.12 -2.16
N THR A 1088 27.97 11.47 -3.06
CA THR A 1088 27.70 10.08 -3.45
C THR A 1088 27.73 9.14 -2.24
N LYS A 1089 28.78 9.23 -1.41
CA LYS A 1089 28.92 8.40 -0.21
C LYS A 1089 27.85 8.74 0.84
N PHE A 1090 27.58 10.02 1.05
CA PHE A 1090 26.55 10.49 1.98
C PHE A 1090 25.18 9.93 1.62
N ASN A 1091 24.72 10.14 0.38
CA ASN A 1091 23.41 9.67 -0.07
C ASN A 1091 23.26 8.15 0.07
N LEU A 1092 24.29 7.38 -0.27
CA LEU A 1092 24.27 5.93 -0.09
C LEU A 1092 24.16 5.53 1.39
N VAL A 1093 24.96 6.14 2.26
CA VAL A 1093 24.88 5.87 3.71
C VAL A 1093 23.47 6.18 4.24
N LYS A 1094 22.86 7.29 3.81
CA LYS A 1094 21.48 7.66 4.19
C LYS A 1094 20.44 6.64 3.74
N VAL A 1095 20.49 6.20 2.49
CA VAL A 1095 19.62 5.13 1.98
C VAL A 1095 19.81 3.83 2.79
N MET A 1096 21.05 3.45 3.09
CA MET A 1096 21.31 2.24 3.87
C MET A 1096 20.77 2.34 5.30
N PHE A 1097 20.89 3.51 5.94
CA PHE A 1097 20.34 3.75 7.27
C PHE A 1097 18.84 3.98 7.31
N GLY A 1098 18.20 4.25 6.16
CA GLY A 1098 16.79 4.67 6.11
C GLY A 1098 16.61 5.98 6.88
N SER A 1099 17.47 6.97 6.62
CA SER A 1099 17.48 8.26 7.31
C SER A 1099 17.49 9.43 6.36
#